data_AF-F2PHR1-F1
#
_entry.id   AF-F2PHR1-F1
#
_cell.length_a   1.000
_cell.length_b   1.000
_cell.length_c   1.000
_cell.angle_alpha   90.00
_cell.angle_beta   90.00
_cell.angle_gamma   90.00
#
_symmetry.space_group_name_H-M   'P 1'
#
loop_
_entity.id
_entity.type
_entity.pdbx_description
1 polymer ?
#
loop_
_entity_poly.entity_id
_entity_poly.type
_entity_poly.pdbx_seq_one_letter_code
_entity_poly.pdbx_strand_id
1 'polypeptide(L)'
;MDSNNQELVYVVHLNDNGSPDAHHSYVNLPPPTSPAYSLRLQFEGSSPLCRYGELMGEYPFCGRGVSAGQVPRVHIYDQLKFEECFSNGQKDVAEMTAKMEKDYGLLALTDVVWNHVAHNSQLLEDHPEVGYNIKNAPWLEAALELDTALLQYGNDLAKLGLPTEFKTEDDILVVLDKARENVIDKIKLWEFYAIDVERDVAAALKSWESDNFEDAELGNAEDIQGWSMEKKAKFLRQKGVTNANRVLGRHDRKVDPKIAASFLAAMFGRHAVSKADASTVKAELRKLLDAVNLPLFKEFDKDVITILDQLFGRIKYLRVDDHGPKMGPVSNESPLIETYFTRLSSSGKRDPRLLALANNGWVWNADAMRDNAGPDSRAYLLREVIVWGDCVKLNYGASRDDNPFLWDYMADYSKLMANKVSDIEGVSIENDGNNTIIRVPAGLVPGSIALLETWLPETNLLKDLSTFITSDAEAAFKSLDPVDLNFVLYKCHAEERDISHGSDGVYDIPNFGPLVYAGLQGWWSVLEGVIRNNDVGHPICDNLRNGQWALDFIVRRMHKAASNEGYGRLKEPAEWLQGRFDAIRKLPSFLLPRYFAIVVKTAYEAALARGIQLLGVTIEHGKDIVHELAMVSIQQVGFVNSASLYPTKRVPCLAAGLPHFSTDWARCWGRDVFISLRGLLLCTGRFDEAKEHILAFASVLKHGLIPNLLSDGKAPRYNARDAVWFFLQAIQDFTKIVPDGIQVLNEKVRRRFLPYDDTWFSDDDSRAYRETSTVAEIIQEIFQRHASGISFREYNAGPDLDMQMKDEGFQVDVRVDWETGLVFGGNQWNCGTWMDKMGESTNSGNKGHPGTPRDGAAIEISGLLYSTLSWLSTLADQGKFPSKGVEVGSGKSISYAEWAAKIKSNFERCYYIPENPADDSKYDVDSTIVHRRGIYKDLYRSGKPYEDYQFRPNFAVAMTVAPDLFTLEKALRTLELADSVLRGPMGMATLDPKDLNYNPYYVNSEDSTNFATSKGRNYHQGPEWLWPTGYFLRALMKFVLMRRDSPQDRTDIFQQLTNRLEECKKALRTSPWRGLTELTNKSGELCADSSPTQAWSASCLIDLYYDASQLRRLE
;
A
#
# COMPACT_ATOMS: atom_id res chain seq x y z
N MET A 1 -40.66 -15.22 2.67
CA MET A 1 -39.59 -15.67 3.57
C MET A 1 -39.26 -14.48 4.45
N ASP A 2 -39.16 -14.66 5.77
CA ASP A 2 -38.97 -13.53 6.68
C ASP A 2 -37.63 -12.82 6.44
N SER A 3 -37.69 -11.53 6.11
CA SER A 3 -36.54 -10.68 5.83
C SER A 3 -35.72 -10.32 7.08
N ASN A 4 -36.17 -10.72 8.27
CA ASN A 4 -35.59 -10.33 9.56
C ASN A 4 -34.54 -11.31 10.11
N ASN A 5 -34.06 -12.26 9.29
CA ASN A 5 -33.14 -13.32 9.75
C ASN A 5 -31.94 -13.54 8.80
N GLN A 6 -31.48 -12.48 8.12
CA GLN A 6 -30.22 -12.51 7.37
C GLN A 6 -29.03 -12.27 8.29
N GLU A 7 -27.99 -13.08 8.13
CA GLU A 7 -26.70 -12.91 8.80
C GLU A 7 -26.00 -11.64 8.28
N LEU A 8 -25.64 -10.73 9.19
CA LEU A 8 -24.91 -9.51 8.85
C LEU A 8 -23.42 -9.84 8.66
N VAL A 9 -22.92 -9.80 7.42
CA VAL A 9 -21.51 -10.08 7.12
C VAL A 9 -20.77 -8.77 6.82
N TYR A 10 -19.75 -8.45 7.62
CA TYR A 10 -18.82 -7.35 7.36
C TYR A 10 -17.52 -7.91 6.79
N VAL A 11 -17.07 -7.38 5.65
CA VAL A 11 -15.82 -7.81 5.01
C VAL A 11 -14.66 -6.97 5.56
N VAL A 12 -13.56 -7.65 5.90
CA VAL A 12 -12.28 -7.05 6.28
C VAL A 12 -11.25 -7.46 5.24
N HIS A 13 -10.92 -6.53 4.35
CA HIS A 13 -9.83 -6.72 3.38
C HIS A 13 -8.50 -6.67 4.13
N LEU A 14 -7.58 -7.57 3.80
CA LEU A 14 -6.22 -7.61 4.34
C LEU A 14 -5.19 -7.36 3.23
N ASN A 15 -4.18 -6.57 3.56
CA ASN A 15 -2.98 -6.36 2.75
C ASN A 15 -2.12 -7.63 2.66
N ASP A 16 -1.17 -7.68 1.73
CA ASP A 16 -0.24 -8.81 1.55
C ASP A 16 0.71 -9.07 2.73
N ASN A 17 0.71 -8.20 3.75
CA ASN A 17 1.41 -8.36 5.03
C ASN A 17 0.50 -8.77 6.21
N GLY A 18 -0.80 -9.00 5.96
CA GLY A 18 -1.79 -9.41 6.98
C GLY A 18 -2.41 -8.27 7.78
N SER A 19 -1.98 -7.03 7.58
CA SER A 19 -2.66 -5.87 8.17
C SER A 19 -4.03 -5.63 7.52
N PRO A 20 -5.05 -5.19 8.27
CA PRO A 20 -6.29 -4.68 7.68
C PRO A 20 -6.00 -3.55 6.68
N ASP A 21 -6.73 -3.53 5.57
CA ASP A 21 -6.56 -2.52 4.55
C ASP A 21 -7.06 -1.15 5.04
N ALA A 22 -6.11 -0.25 5.31
CA ALA A 22 -6.34 1.12 5.75
C ALA A 22 -7.00 2.02 4.68
N HIS A 23 -7.22 1.53 3.45
CA HIS A 23 -8.01 2.22 2.43
C HIS A 23 -9.53 2.16 2.70
N HIS A 24 -9.99 1.31 3.62
CA HIS A 24 -11.38 1.24 4.05
C HIS A 24 -11.61 1.97 5.39
N SER A 25 -12.80 2.54 5.57
CA SER A 25 -13.16 3.30 6.78
C SER A 25 -13.52 2.39 7.96
N TYR A 26 -13.09 2.78 9.16
CA TYR A 26 -13.51 2.12 10.40
C TYR A 26 -15.01 2.30 10.63
N VAL A 27 -15.71 1.18 10.86
CA VAL A 27 -17.14 1.18 11.21
C VAL A 27 -17.28 0.79 12.68
N ASN A 28 -17.93 1.66 13.47
CA ASN A 28 -18.38 1.28 14.81
C ASN A 28 -19.56 0.30 14.65
N LEU A 29 -19.27 -0.99 14.85
CA LEU A 29 -20.30 -2.03 14.82
C LEU A 29 -21.21 -1.89 16.06
N PRO A 30 -22.53 -2.09 15.92
CA PRO A 30 -23.41 -2.15 17.07
C PRO A 30 -23.04 -3.34 17.97
N PRO A 31 -23.44 -3.34 19.26
CA PRO A 31 -23.35 -4.53 20.11
C PRO A 31 -23.94 -5.76 19.39
N PRO A 32 -23.36 -6.95 19.53
CA PRO A 32 -23.74 -8.12 18.74
C PRO A 32 -25.25 -8.40 18.86
N THR A 33 -25.94 -8.28 17.73
CA THR A 33 -27.38 -8.55 17.61
C THR A 33 -27.67 -10.05 17.66
N SER A 34 -28.95 -10.42 17.62
CA SER A 34 -29.37 -11.78 17.30
C SER A 34 -30.10 -11.76 15.95
N PRO A 35 -29.58 -12.43 14.89
CA PRO A 35 -28.29 -13.13 14.85
C PRO A 35 -27.09 -12.19 14.98
N ALA A 36 -25.95 -12.76 15.40
CA ALA A 36 -24.69 -12.04 15.47
C ALA A 36 -24.18 -11.70 14.05
N TYR A 37 -23.33 -10.68 13.96
CA TYR A 37 -22.62 -10.39 12.72
C TYR A 37 -21.36 -11.26 12.57
N SER A 38 -21.00 -11.55 11.33
CA SER A 38 -19.79 -12.30 10.96
C SER A 38 -18.75 -11.39 10.32
N LEU A 39 -17.48 -11.57 10.65
CA LEU A 39 -16.35 -10.89 10.00
C LEU A 39 -15.75 -11.82 8.94
N ARG A 40 -15.79 -11.42 7.67
CA ARG A 40 -15.16 -12.15 6.56
C ARG A 40 -13.81 -11.53 6.24
N LEU A 41 -12.72 -12.21 6.57
CA LEU A 41 -11.39 -11.83 6.12
C LEU A 41 -11.23 -12.14 4.63
N GLN A 42 -10.73 -11.18 3.84
CA GLN A 42 -10.49 -11.32 2.41
C GLN A 42 -9.08 -10.87 2.04
N PHE A 43 -8.32 -11.71 1.34
CA PHE A 43 -6.93 -11.47 0.93
C PHE A 43 -6.62 -12.18 -0.40
N GLU A 44 -5.53 -11.79 -1.06
CA GLU A 44 -5.19 -12.35 -2.38
C GLU A 44 -4.65 -13.79 -2.27
N GLY A 45 -5.23 -14.73 -3.05
CA GLY A 45 -4.81 -16.15 -3.04
C GLY A 45 -3.42 -16.49 -3.59
N SER A 46 -2.57 -15.50 -3.91
CA SER A 46 -1.12 -15.68 -4.11
C SER A 46 -0.28 -14.74 -3.24
N SER A 47 -0.90 -14.11 -2.25
CA SER A 47 -0.24 -13.34 -1.20
C SER A 47 0.84 -14.16 -0.50
N PRO A 48 1.93 -13.53 0.00
CA PRO A 48 2.85 -14.17 0.93
C PRO A 48 2.15 -14.82 2.13
N LEU A 49 1.01 -14.27 2.58
CA LEU A 49 0.16 -14.84 3.64
C LEU A 49 -0.30 -16.27 3.37
N CYS A 50 -0.48 -16.66 2.10
CA CYS A 50 -0.92 -18.01 1.76
C CYS A 50 0.19 -19.05 1.93
N ARG A 51 1.44 -18.64 2.20
CA ARG A 51 2.59 -19.54 2.35
C ARG A 51 2.69 -20.06 3.79
N TYR A 52 2.03 -21.18 4.07
CA TYR A 52 1.93 -21.75 5.41
C TYR A 52 1.26 -20.81 6.43
N GLY A 53 0.30 -20.00 5.98
CA GLY A 53 -0.40 -19.03 6.82
C GLY A 53 -1.30 -19.69 7.86
N GLU A 54 -1.20 -19.22 9.11
CA GLU A 54 -2.08 -19.58 10.22
C GLU A 54 -2.80 -18.32 10.72
N LEU A 55 -4.12 -18.41 10.95
CA LEU A 55 -4.91 -17.32 11.53
C LEU A 55 -5.03 -17.53 13.05
N MET A 56 -4.32 -16.69 13.80
CA MET A 56 -4.34 -16.68 15.27
C MET A 56 -5.16 -15.50 15.78
N GLY A 57 -6.10 -15.72 16.68
CA GLY A 57 -6.90 -14.65 17.27
C GLY A 57 -7.62 -15.08 18.56
N GLU A 58 -7.67 -14.18 19.54
CA GLU A 58 -8.31 -14.40 20.84
C GLU A 58 -9.83 -14.21 20.79
N TYR A 59 -10.49 -14.72 19.75
CA TYR A 59 -11.94 -14.67 19.63
C TYR A 59 -12.57 -15.74 20.53
N PRO A 60 -13.30 -15.38 21.60
CA PRO A 60 -13.81 -16.36 22.55
C PRO A 60 -14.98 -17.15 21.94
N PHE A 61 -14.85 -18.48 21.88
CA PHE A 61 -15.95 -19.36 21.46
C PHE A 61 -17.20 -19.31 22.38
N CYS A 62 -17.07 -18.70 23.57
CA CYS A 62 -18.18 -18.15 24.37
C CYS A 62 -17.66 -17.07 25.33
N GLY A 63 -18.45 -16.03 25.54
CA GLY A 63 -17.96 -14.72 26.00
C GLY A 63 -17.26 -14.67 27.36
N ARG A 64 -16.17 -13.89 27.41
CA ARG A 64 -15.67 -13.16 28.58
C ARG A 64 -15.22 -11.77 28.14
N GLY A 65 -15.45 -10.76 28.98
CA GLY A 65 -15.13 -9.36 28.67
C GLY A 65 -13.73 -8.94 29.10
N VAL A 66 -13.27 -7.81 28.55
CA VAL A 66 -12.01 -7.12 28.87
C VAL A 66 -12.33 -5.66 29.19
N SER A 67 -11.59 -5.01 30.11
CA SER A 67 -11.82 -3.61 30.51
C SER A 67 -10.57 -2.92 31.03
N ALA A 68 -10.37 -1.64 30.68
CA ALA A 68 -9.44 -0.70 31.31
C ALA A 68 -9.82 0.76 30.97
N GLY A 69 -9.44 1.73 31.82
CA GLY A 69 -9.40 3.17 31.47
C GLY A 69 -9.94 4.12 32.56
N GLN A 70 -9.06 4.93 33.18
CA GLN A 70 -9.29 5.76 34.40
C GLN A 70 -10.32 6.92 34.28
N VAL A 71 -10.84 7.37 35.44
CA VAL A 71 -11.88 8.42 35.65
C VAL A 71 -11.47 9.29 36.88
N PRO A 72 -12.07 10.47 37.19
CA PRO A 72 -11.46 11.56 37.97
C PRO A 72 -11.60 11.47 39.51
N ARG A 73 -11.17 12.52 40.22
CA ARG A 73 -11.07 12.59 41.70
C ARG A 73 -12.44 12.59 42.39
N VAL A 74 -12.75 11.51 43.12
CA VAL A 74 -13.93 11.40 43.99
C VAL A 74 -13.52 10.75 45.32
N HIS A 75 -13.88 11.38 46.44
CA HIS A 75 -13.48 10.95 47.78
C HIS A 75 -14.42 9.83 48.31
N ILE A 76 -14.15 8.58 47.94
CA ILE A 76 -14.98 7.41 48.32
C ILE A 76 -14.47 6.75 49.61
N TYR A 77 -15.34 6.65 50.62
CA TYR A 77 -15.03 6.01 51.92
C TYR A 77 -15.04 4.47 51.86
N ASP A 78 -16.03 3.87 51.19
CA ASP A 78 -16.16 2.43 51.02
C ASP A 78 -16.79 2.15 49.65
N GLN A 79 -16.03 1.55 48.72
CA GLN A 79 -16.46 1.32 47.35
C GLN A 79 -17.59 0.30 47.22
N LEU A 80 -17.85 -0.52 48.25
CA LEU A 80 -18.89 -1.57 48.22
C LEU A 80 -20.18 -1.16 48.94
N LYS A 81 -20.27 0.07 49.45
CA LYS A 81 -21.47 0.60 50.13
C LYS A 81 -21.95 1.90 49.51
N PHE A 82 -23.27 2.01 49.36
CA PHE A 82 -23.94 3.27 49.02
C PHE A 82 -24.15 4.11 50.27
N GLU A 83 -24.36 5.43 50.10
CA GLU A 83 -24.61 6.36 51.21
C GLU A 83 -25.86 5.98 52.03
N GLU A 84 -25.90 6.41 53.30
CA GLU A 84 -26.98 6.12 54.24
C GLU A 84 -28.38 6.60 53.78
N CYS A 85 -28.44 7.51 52.81
CA CYS A 85 -29.68 7.94 52.17
C CYS A 85 -30.37 6.82 51.35
N PHE A 86 -29.61 5.80 50.93
CA PHE A 86 -30.11 4.57 50.28
C PHE A 86 -30.21 3.44 51.31
N SER A 87 -31.26 3.48 52.13
CA SER A 87 -31.48 2.57 53.27
C SER A 87 -31.50 1.07 52.94
N ASN A 88 -31.86 0.67 51.72
CA ASN A 88 -31.79 -0.71 51.20
C ASN A 88 -30.61 -0.92 50.22
N GLY A 89 -29.67 0.03 50.16
CA GLY A 89 -28.45 0.00 49.35
C GLY A 89 -28.74 -0.16 47.85
N GLN A 90 -28.15 -1.19 47.24
CA GLN A 90 -28.25 -1.47 45.81
C GLN A 90 -29.70 -1.54 45.30
N LYS A 91 -30.67 -1.95 46.14
CA LYS A 91 -32.08 -2.02 45.73
C LYS A 91 -32.69 -0.65 45.50
N ASP A 92 -32.46 0.31 46.39
CA ASP A 92 -33.00 1.67 46.24
C ASP A 92 -32.39 2.34 44.99
N VAL A 93 -31.09 2.13 44.75
CA VAL A 93 -30.41 2.63 43.55
C VAL A 93 -30.96 1.95 42.27
N ALA A 94 -31.17 0.63 42.29
CA ALA A 94 -31.73 -0.10 41.14
C ALA A 94 -33.20 0.24 40.86
N GLU A 95 -34.01 0.47 41.89
CA GLU A 95 -35.39 0.95 41.73
C GLU A 95 -35.42 2.39 41.23
N MET A 96 -34.52 3.25 41.71
CA MET A 96 -34.36 4.63 41.22
C MET A 96 -33.96 4.65 39.74
N THR A 97 -32.94 3.88 39.32
CA THR A 97 -32.51 3.85 37.91
C THR A 97 -33.53 3.18 37.00
N ALA A 98 -34.19 2.10 37.45
CA ALA A 98 -35.30 1.50 36.70
C ALA A 98 -36.50 2.46 36.56
N LYS A 99 -36.73 3.34 37.55
CA LYS A 99 -37.75 4.39 37.48
C LYS A 99 -37.32 5.53 36.55
N MET A 100 -36.06 5.95 36.59
CA MET A 100 -35.48 6.90 35.63
C MET A 100 -35.68 6.40 34.19
N GLU A 101 -35.38 5.13 33.93
CA GLU A 101 -35.56 4.51 32.61
C GLU A 101 -37.06 4.43 32.23
N LYS A 102 -37.89 3.84 33.09
CA LYS A 102 -39.29 3.52 32.77
C LYS A 102 -40.22 4.72 32.75
N ASP A 103 -40.10 5.62 33.72
CA ASP A 103 -41.03 6.73 33.92
C ASP A 103 -40.55 8.02 33.22
N TYR A 104 -39.26 8.13 32.91
CA TYR A 104 -38.64 9.36 32.34
C TYR A 104 -37.76 9.13 31.11
N GLY A 105 -37.49 7.89 30.68
CA GLY A 105 -36.61 7.60 29.54
C GLY A 105 -35.12 7.85 29.80
N LEU A 106 -34.73 8.06 31.06
CA LEU A 106 -33.38 8.42 31.47
C LEU A 106 -32.60 7.17 31.92
N LEU A 107 -31.50 6.90 31.23
CA LEU A 107 -30.52 5.89 31.63
C LEU A 107 -29.41 6.58 32.47
N ALA A 108 -28.62 5.85 33.29
CA ALA A 108 -27.71 6.42 34.30
C ALA A 108 -26.23 5.96 34.19
N LEU A 109 -25.27 6.86 34.45
CA LEU A 109 -23.84 6.53 34.70
C LEU A 109 -23.47 6.75 36.16
N THR A 110 -22.33 6.17 36.55
CA THR A 110 -21.61 6.47 37.79
C THR A 110 -20.11 6.51 37.49
N ASP A 111 -19.37 7.39 38.17
CA ASP A 111 -17.91 7.42 38.09
C ASP A 111 -17.32 6.20 38.81
N VAL A 112 -16.29 5.59 38.21
CA VAL A 112 -15.59 4.43 38.78
C VAL A 112 -14.15 4.80 39.13
N VAL A 113 -13.82 4.81 40.42
CA VAL A 113 -12.50 5.24 40.92
C VAL A 113 -11.64 4.06 41.31
N TRP A 114 -10.70 3.69 40.44
CA TRP A 114 -9.74 2.63 40.71
C TRP A 114 -8.44 3.11 41.40
N ASN A 115 -8.02 4.35 41.20
CA ASN A 115 -6.67 4.78 41.58
C ASN A 115 -6.51 5.24 43.05
N HIS A 116 -7.60 5.48 43.80
CA HIS A 116 -7.54 5.91 45.20
C HIS A 116 -8.76 5.52 46.04
N VAL A 117 -8.62 5.63 47.36
CA VAL A 117 -9.67 5.53 48.40
C VAL A 117 -9.49 6.68 49.40
N ALA A 118 -10.55 7.06 50.11
CA ALA A 118 -10.47 8.09 51.16
C ALA A 118 -9.44 7.73 52.26
N HIS A 119 -8.67 8.72 52.68
CA HIS A 119 -7.62 8.60 53.71
C HIS A 119 -8.12 8.07 55.07
N ASN A 120 -9.41 8.25 55.38
CA ASN A 120 -10.02 7.82 56.63
C ASN A 120 -10.79 6.48 56.51
N SER A 121 -10.72 5.79 55.37
CA SER A 121 -11.41 4.52 55.15
C SER A 121 -10.90 3.41 56.08
N GLN A 122 -11.84 2.67 56.69
CA GLN A 122 -11.51 1.49 57.51
C GLN A 122 -10.74 0.42 56.70
N LEU A 123 -10.92 0.38 55.37
CA LEU A 123 -10.18 -0.48 54.45
C LEU A 123 -8.65 -0.37 54.63
N LEU A 124 -8.15 0.84 54.91
CA LEU A 124 -6.73 1.13 55.06
C LEU A 124 -6.17 0.66 56.40
N GLU A 125 -7.01 0.66 57.45
CA GLU A 125 -6.67 0.16 58.78
C GLU A 125 -6.69 -1.37 58.83
N ASP A 126 -7.58 -2.02 58.07
CA ASP A 126 -7.70 -3.48 58.02
C ASP A 126 -6.68 -4.10 57.04
N HIS A 127 -6.46 -3.45 55.89
CA HIS A 127 -5.61 -3.92 54.79
C HIS A 127 -4.60 -2.85 54.31
N PRO A 128 -3.61 -2.45 55.13
CA PRO A 128 -2.62 -1.42 54.78
C PRO A 128 -1.75 -1.78 53.55
N GLU A 129 -1.73 -3.04 53.12
CA GLU A 129 -1.09 -3.49 51.88
C GLU A 129 -1.77 -2.97 50.60
N VAL A 130 -3.01 -2.46 50.65
CA VAL A 130 -3.68 -1.87 49.48
C VAL A 130 -3.09 -0.54 49.05
N GLY A 131 -2.36 0.15 49.93
CA GLY A 131 -1.63 1.38 49.62
C GLY A 131 -0.12 1.17 49.46
N TYR A 132 0.57 2.19 48.96
CA TYR A 132 2.04 2.21 48.92
C TYR A 132 2.58 2.57 50.30
N ASN A 133 3.29 1.64 50.94
CA ASN A 133 3.86 1.74 52.28
C ASN A 133 5.34 1.31 52.26
N ILE A 134 6.08 1.51 53.34
CA ILE A 134 7.54 1.22 53.35
C ILE A 134 7.86 -0.28 53.23
N LYS A 135 6.88 -1.17 53.50
CA LYS A 135 7.06 -2.62 53.35
C LYS A 135 6.93 -3.09 51.89
N ASN A 136 6.00 -2.52 51.11
CA ASN A 136 5.80 -2.88 49.69
C ASN A 136 6.45 -1.89 48.69
N ALA A 137 6.77 -0.68 49.13
CA ALA A 137 7.40 0.39 48.35
C ALA A 137 8.54 1.08 49.14
N PRO A 138 9.65 0.36 49.45
CA PRO A 138 10.74 0.87 50.29
C PRO A 138 11.48 2.10 49.73
N TRP A 139 11.37 2.39 48.42
CA TRP A 139 11.88 3.63 47.81
C TRP A 139 11.18 4.90 48.31
N LEU A 140 10.04 4.78 49.00
CA LEU A 140 9.34 5.90 49.63
C LEU A 140 9.84 6.25 51.04
N GLU A 141 10.79 5.49 51.61
CA GLU A 141 11.26 5.70 53.00
C GLU A 141 11.87 7.09 53.20
N ALA A 142 12.77 7.50 52.30
CA ALA A 142 13.36 8.84 52.30
C ALA A 142 12.31 9.95 52.16
N ALA A 143 11.24 9.71 51.37
CA ALA A 143 10.16 10.67 51.17
C ALA A 143 9.25 10.81 52.41
N LEU A 144 9.01 9.71 53.12
CA LEU A 144 8.22 9.68 54.36
C LEU A 144 8.97 10.35 55.53
N GLU A 145 10.28 10.11 55.65
CA GLU A 145 11.13 10.81 56.63
C GLU A 145 11.14 12.32 56.35
N LEU A 146 11.32 12.71 55.08
CA LEU A 146 11.28 14.12 54.65
C LEU A 146 9.94 14.78 54.92
N ASP A 147 8.81 14.15 54.54
CA ASP A 147 7.46 14.67 54.78
C ASP A 147 7.21 14.90 56.28
N THR A 148 7.57 13.91 57.11
CA THR A 148 7.39 13.99 58.57
C THR A 148 8.24 15.11 59.19
N ALA A 149 9.48 15.28 58.75
CA ALA A 149 10.35 16.33 59.25
C ALA A 149 9.95 17.74 58.76
N LEU A 150 9.44 17.88 57.53
CA LEU A 150 8.89 19.14 57.01
C LEU A 150 7.62 19.57 57.74
N LEU A 151 6.71 18.63 58.05
CA LEU A 151 5.51 18.92 58.86
C LEU A 151 5.88 19.38 60.27
N GLN A 152 6.82 18.69 60.93
CA GLN A 152 7.31 19.09 62.25
C GLN A 152 7.98 20.48 62.21
N TYR A 153 8.76 20.77 61.16
CA TYR A 153 9.37 22.08 60.96
C TYR A 153 8.33 23.19 60.79
N GLY A 154 7.27 22.94 60.01
CA GLY A 154 6.12 23.84 59.88
C GLY A 154 5.47 24.17 61.23
N ASN A 155 5.30 23.18 62.10
CA ASN A 155 4.74 23.35 63.45
C ASN A 155 5.70 24.07 64.42
N ASP A 156 7.00 24.06 64.14
CA ASP A 156 8.04 24.66 64.98
C ASP A 156 8.48 26.07 64.52
N LEU A 157 8.02 26.58 63.38
CA LEU A 157 8.40 27.90 62.84
C LEU A 157 8.38 29.03 63.89
N ALA A 158 7.28 29.15 64.64
CA ALA A 158 7.15 30.16 65.69
C ALA A 158 8.17 29.99 66.83
N LYS A 159 8.55 28.74 67.17
CA LYS A 159 9.57 28.44 68.19
C LYS A 159 10.99 28.73 67.68
N LEU A 160 11.19 28.64 66.36
CA LEU A 160 12.44 28.94 65.66
C LEU A 160 12.60 30.44 65.35
N GLY A 161 11.62 31.27 65.67
CA GLY A 161 11.63 32.72 65.38
C GLY A 161 11.40 33.05 63.90
N LEU A 162 10.80 32.13 63.15
CA LEU A 162 10.53 32.25 61.71
C LEU A 162 9.09 32.72 61.45
N PRO A 163 8.81 33.38 60.31
CA PRO A 163 7.47 33.84 59.99
C PRO A 163 6.49 32.65 59.85
N THR A 164 5.32 32.79 60.46
CA THR A 164 4.20 31.85 60.30
C THR A 164 3.12 32.39 59.35
N GLU A 165 3.19 33.66 58.97
CA GLU A 165 2.33 34.28 57.96
C GLU A 165 3.23 34.85 56.86
N PHE A 166 2.92 34.59 55.60
CA PHE A 166 3.73 34.95 54.43
C PHE A 166 3.01 36.03 53.62
N LYS A 167 3.69 37.14 53.32
CA LYS A 167 3.15 38.27 52.55
C LYS A 167 3.98 38.57 51.30
N THR A 168 5.24 38.18 51.28
CA THR A 168 6.14 38.26 50.12
C THR A 168 6.83 36.92 49.84
N GLU A 169 7.49 36.83 48.69
CA GLU A 169 8.37 35.70 48.37
C GLU A 169 9.60 35.65 49.31
N ASP A 170 10.08 36.80 49.78
CA ASP A 170 11.21 36.88 50.74
C ASP A 170 10.89 36.19 52.07
N ASP A 171 9.65 36.30 52.57
CA ASP A 171 9.21 35.60 53.79
C ASP A 171 9.35 34.07 53.64
N ILE A 172 9.09 33.55 52.43
CA ILE A 172 9.21 32.12 52.10
C ILE A 172 10.68 31.72 52.01
N LEU A 173 11.52 32.53 51.35
CA LEU A 173 12.95 32.26 51.21
C LEU A 173 13.65 32.15 52.57
N VAL A 174 13.35 33.03 53.53
CA VAL A 174 13.88 32.94 54.90
C VAL A 174 13.51 31.62 55.59
N VAL A 175 12.31 31.09 55.35
CA VAL A 175 11.87 29.80 55.89
C VAL A 175 12.51 28.62 55.17
N LEU A 176 12.77 28.69 53.86
CA LEU A 176 13.40 27.60 53.10
C LEU A 176 14.92 27.53 53.30
N ASP A 177 15.61 28.67 53.40
CA ASP A 177 17.03 28.72 53.78
C ASP A 177 17.27 28.00 55.11
N LYS A 178 16.37 28.20 56.09
CA LYS A 178 16.41 27.48 57.37
C LYS A 178 15.86 26.06 57.32
N ALA A 179 15.07 25.68 56.31
CA ALA A 179 14.64 24.30 56.14
C ALA A 179 15.80 23.37 55.77
N ARG A 180 16.81 23.85 55.02
CA ARG A 180 18.01 23.04 54.71
C ARG A 180 18.72 22.58 55.98
N GLU A 181 19.03 23.51 56.88
CA GLU A 181 19.69 23.24 58.16
C GLU A 181 18.78 22.44 59.13
N ASN A 182 17.51 22.83 59.27
CA ASN A 182 16.62 22.28 60.30
C ASN A 182 15.87 21.00 59.88
N VAL A 183 15.87 20.66 58.60
CA VAL A 183 15.20 19.47 58.05
C VAL A 183 16.19 18.57 57.30
N ILE A 184 16.70 19.01 56.15
CA ILE A 184 17.48 18.17 55.22
C ILE A 184 18.75 17.63 55.88
N ASP A 185 19.53 18.52 56.49
CA ASP A 185 20.78 18.18 57.16
C ASP A 185 20.52 17.43 58.47
N LYS A 186 19.45 17.79 59.19
CA LYS A 186 19.05 17.20 60.47
C LYS A 186 18.61 15.74 60.36
N ILE A 187 17.84 15.37 59.32
CA ILE A 187 17.50 13.97 59.03
C ILE A 187 18.64 13.24 58.29
N LYS A 188 19.73 13.95 57.97
CA LYS A 188 20.86 13.46 57.18
C LYS A 188 20.41 12.76 55.91
N LEU A 189 19.59 13.44 55.10
CA LEU A 189 18.97 12.83 53.92
C LEU A 189 19.99 12.23 52.93
N TRP A 190 21.23 12.72 52.93
CA TRP A 190 22.35 12.19 52.15
C TRP A 190 22.72 10.72 52.49
N GLU A 191 22.39 10.20 53.67
CA GLU A 191 22.64 8.80 54.07
C GLU A 191 21.81 7.77 53.26
N PHE A 192 20.79 8.23 52.51
CA PHE A 192 20.06 7.42 51.52
C PHE A 192 20.75 7.39 50.14
N TYR A 193 21.64 8.35 49.86
CA TYR A 193 22.29 8.53 48.55
C TYR A 193 23.73 8.02 48.54
N ALA A 194 24.50 8.29 49.60
CA ALA A 194 25.91 7.97 49.69
C ALA A 194 26.17 6.57 50.27
N ILE A 195 27.30 5.98 49.88
CA ILE A 195 27.86 4.80 50.55
C ILE A 195 28.57 5.22 51.84
N ASP A 196 28.52 4.39 52.88
CA ASP A 196 29.34 4.56 54.08
C ASP A 196 30.76 4.05 53.78
N VAL A 197 31.68 5.00 53.58
CA VAL A 197 33.06 4.74 53.17
C VAL A 197 33.82 3.92 54.22
N GLU A 198 33.65 4.17 55.51
CA GLU A 198 34.41 3.43 56.53
C GLU A 198 33.87 2.01 56.73
N ARG A 199 32.55 1.84 56.70
CA ARG A 199 31.89 0.52 56.70
C ARG A 199 32.32 -0.31 55.48
N ASP A 200 32.28 0.29 54.29
CA ASP A 200 32.51 -0.44 53.04
C ASP A 200 34.01 -0.71 52.81
N VAL A 201 34.90 0.21 53.22
CA VAL A 201 36.35 -0.05 53.31
C VAL A 201 36.63 -1.24 54.22
N ALA A 202 36.04 -1.27 55.43
CA ALA A 202 36.26 -2.36 56.39
C ALA A 202 35.74 -3.71 55.87
N ALA A 203 34.57 -3.72 55.23
CA ALA A 203 33.99 -4.94 54.66
C ALA A 203 34.80 -5.48 53.48
N ALA A 204 35.20 -4.60 52.55
CA ALA A 204 36.01 -4.96 51.39
C ALA A 204 37.42 -5.46 51.76
N LEU A 205 38.09 -4.79 52.71
CA LEU A 205 39.39 -5.24 53.22
C LEU A 205 39.29 -6.63 53.86
N LYS A 206 38.30 -6.85 54.73
CA LYS A 206 38.06 -8.17 55.34
C LYS A 206 37.81 -9.26 54.29
N SER A 207 37.14 -8.93 53.19
CA SER A 207 36.92 -9.85 52.07
C SER A 207 38.22 -10.12 51.31
N TRP A 208 39.04 -9.10 51.04
CA TRP A 208 40.34 -9.22 50.36
C TRP A 208 41.37 -9.99 51.18
N GLU A 209 41.52 -9.68 52.47
CA GLU A 209 42.41 -10.37 53.42
C GLU A 209 42.12 -11.88 53.54
N SER A 210 40.86 -12.29 53.31
CA SER A 210 40.45 -13.69 53.35
C SER A 210 40.79 -14.49 52.09
N ASP A 211 41.11 -13.82 50.98
CA ASP A 211 41.22 -14.36 49.61
C ASP A 211 40.01 -15.20 49.12
N ASN A 212 38.92 -15.26 49.89
CA ASN A 212 37.75 -16.11 49.66
C ASN A 212 36.65 -15.40 48.85
N PHE A 213 37.01 -15.03 47.62
CA PHE A 213 36.11 -14.45 46.63
C PHE A 213 36.45 -14.97 45.23
N GLU A 214 35.41 -15.14 44.41
CA GLU A 214 35.54 -15.39 42.98
C GLU A 214 35.96 -14.08 42.28
N ASP A 215 36.75 -14.20 41.22
CA ASP A 215 37.14 -13.04 40.42
C ASP A 215 35.94 -12.56 39.59
N ALA A 216 35.54 -11.31 39.81
CA ALA A 216 34.45 -10.71 39.05
C ALA A 216 34.86 -10.50 37.58
N GLU A 217 33.89 -10.33 36.68
CA GLU A 217 34.17 -9.97 35.27
C GLU A 217 34.69 -8.52 35.17
N LEU A 218 35.96 -8.32 35.51
CA LEU A 218 36.64 -7.02 35.56
C LEU A 218 37.28 -6.62 34.21
N GLY A 219 37.36 -7.55 33.25
CA GLY A 219 38.13 -7.40 32.01
C GLY A 219 39.62 -7.73 32.22
N ASN A 220 40.49 -7.23 31.33
CA ASN A 220 41.94 -7.40 31.47
C ASN A 220 42.46 -6.71 32.74
N ALA A 221 42.94 -7.49 33.70
CA ALA A 221 43.45 -6.98 34.97
C ALA A 221 44.65 -6.01 34.81
N GLU A 222 45.50 -6.23 33.79
CA GLU A 222 46.66 -5.37 33.49
C GLU A 222 46.24 -3.93 33.14
N ASP A 223 45.06 -3.72 32.55
CA ASP A 223 44.57 -2.39 32.22
C ASP A 223 44.13 -1.60 33.46
N ILE A 224 43.63 -2.28 34.50
CA ILE A 224 42.96 -1.64 35.66
C ILE A 224 43.94 -0.81 36.48
N GLN A 225 45.19 -1.24 36.64
CA GLN A 225 46.22 -0.44 37.31
C GLN A 225 46.40 0.93 36.63
N GLY A 226 46.43 0.96 35.29
CA GLY A 226 46.59 2.16 34.48
C GLY A 226 45.35 3.07 34.36
N TRP A 227 44.19 2.67 34.87
CA TRP A 227 42.98 3.52 34.80
C TRP A 227 43.08 4.76 35.71
N SER A 228 42.51 5.87 35.25
CA SER A 228 42.31 7.08 36.07
C SER A 228 41.38 6.79 37.26
N MET A 229 41.50 7.58 38.32
CA MET A 229 40.65 7.44 39.52
C MET A 229 39.16 7.56 39.18
N GLU A 230 38.80 8.45 38.25
CA GLU A 230 37.43 8.59 37.76
C GLU A 230 36.91 7.33 37.06
N LYS A 231 37.72 6.69 36.21
CA LYS A 231 37.34 5.45 35.52
C LYS A 231 37.19 4.28 36.50
N LYS A 232 38.09 4.19 37.49
CA LYS A 232 38.01 3.22 38.60
C LYS A 232 36.72 3.41 39.41
N ALA A 233 36.44 4.63 39.85
CA ALA A 233 35.24 4.97 40.62
C ALA A 233 33.94 4.74 39.81
N LYS A 234 33.90 5.13 38.54
CA LYS A 234 32.74 4.90 37.66
C LYS A 234 32.42 3.41 37.52
N PHE A 235 33.45 2.57 37.31
CA PHE A 235 33.27 1.11 37.23
C PHE A 235 32.72 0.56 38.54
N LEU A 236 33.37 0.87 39.68
CA LEU A 236 32.96 0.33 40.98
C LEU A 236 31.56 0.81 41.38
N ARG A 237 31.16 2.03 41.01
CA ARG A 237 29.78 2.51 41.18
C ARG A 237 28.76 1.74 40.31
N GLN A 238 29.10 1.40 39.07
CA GLN A 238 28.18 0.71 38.14
C GLN A 238 28.08 -0.80 38.35
N LYS A 239 29.13 -1.44 38.87
CA LYS A 239 29.23 -2.90 39.01
C LYS A 239 29.34 -3.37 40.46
N GLY A 240 29.88 -2.55 41.35
CA GLY A 240 30.13 -2.91 42.75
C GLY A 240 29.17 -2.29 43.77
N VAL A 241 28.45 -1.20 43.47
CA VAL A 241 27.48 -0.60 44.41
C VAL A 241 26.09 -1.19 44.19
N THR A 242 25.50 -1.78 45.23
CA THR A 242 24.11 -2.28 45.18
C THR A 242 23.13 -1.12 45.02
N ASN A 243 22.11 -1.32 44.17
CA ASN A 243 21.04 -0.34 43.94
C ASN A 243 21.51 1.06 43.49
N ALA A 244 22.68 1.15 42.84
CA ALA A 244 23.33 2.42 42.44
C ALA A 244 22.48 3.39 41.59
N ASN A 245 21.39 2.92 40.97
CA ASN A 245 20.48 3.71 40.14
C ASN A 245 19.15 4.07 40.83
N ARG A 246 18.91 3.65 42.08
CA ARG A 246 17.68 3.92 42.84
C ARG A 246 18.02 4.48 44.22
N VAL A 247 17.09 5.21 44.82
CA VAL A 247 17.15 5.62 46.24
C VAL A 247 16.17 4.70 46.96
N LEU A 248 16.69 3.76 47.76
CA LEU A 248 15.90 2.84 48.56
C LEU A 248 15.99 3.25 50.04
N GLY A 249 16.12 2.30 50.96
CA GLY A 249 16.23 2.58 52.39
C GLY A 249 17.57 3.16 52.82
N ARG A 250 17.65 3.61 54.07
CA ARG A 250 18.83 4.30 54.61
C ARG A 250 20.07 3.39 54.61
N HIS A 251 21.19 3.89 54.08
CA HIS A 251 22.44 3.15 53.88
C HIS A 251 22.35 1.89 52.98
N ASP A 252 21.28 1.72 52.19
CA ASP A 252 21.09 0.54 51.32
C ASP A 252 22.12 0.47 50.18
N ARG A 253 22.49 1.64 49.64
CA ARG A 253 23.65 1.77 48.75
C ARG A 253 24.92 1.40 49.54
N LYS A 254 25.55 0.30 49.12
CA LYS A 254 26.79 -0.22 49.70
C LYS A 254 27.62 -0.91 48.63
N VAL A 255 28.94 -0.92 48.81
CA VAL A 255 29.83 -1.67 47.93
C VAL A 255 29.77 -3.16 48.28
N ASP A 256 29.58 -4.01 47.28
CA ASP A 256 29.72 -5.47 47.41
C ASP A 256 31.17 -5.81 47.81
N PRO A 257 31.39 -6.42 48.99
CA PRO A 257 32.73 -6.70 49.49
C PRO A 257 33.56 -7.62 48.58
N LYS A 258 32.91 -8.54 47.85
CA LYS A 258 33.59 -9.49 46.94
C LYS A 258 34.04 -8.78 45.68
N ILE A 259 33.18 -7.95 45.09
CA ILE A 259 33.54 -7.18 43.88
C ILE A 259 34.64 -6.17 44.22
N ALA A 260 34.57 -5.51 45.37
CA ALA A 260 35.65 -4.65 45.86
C ALA A 260 36.95 -5.43 46.11
N ALA A 261 36.89 -6.61 46.73
CA ALA A 261 38.07 -7.47 46.95
C ALA A 261 38.71 -7.97 45.65
N SER A 262 37.90 -8.35 44.65
CA SER A 262 38.40 -8.69 43.31
C SER A 262 39.03 -7.47 42.61
N PHE A 263 38.44 -6.28 42.76
CA PHE A 263 39.01 -5.03 42.24
C PHE A 263 40.36 -4.68 42.91
N LEU A 264 40.47 -4.89 44.24
CA LEU A 264 41.73 -4.79 44.96
C LEU A 264 42.76 -5.83 44.50
N ALA A 265 42.33 -7.06 44.24
CA ALA A 265 43.21 -8.12 43.72
C ALA A 265 43.76 -7.78 42.32
N ALA A 266 42.97 -7.14 41.45
CA ALA A 266 43.47 -6.63 40.18
C ALA A 266 44.44 -5.43 40.35
N MET A 267 44.21 -4.57 41.34
CA MET A 267 45.09 -3.41 41.59
C MET A 267 46.41 -3.77 42.28
N PHE A 268 46.39 -4.67 43.27
CA PHE A 268 47.52 -4.93 44.19
C PHE A 268 47.94 -6.40 44.28
N GLY A 269 47.26 -7.32 43.60
CA GLY A 269 47.37 -8.77 43.78
C GLY A 269 46.44 -9.30 44.87
N ARG A 270 46.14 -10.61 44.82
CA ARG A 270 45.50 -11.35 45.93
C ARG A 270 46.35 -11.23 47.21
N HIS A 271 45.71 -11.25 48.37
CA HIS A 271 46.38 -10.88 49.64
C HIS A 271 47.61 -11.78 49.92
N ALA A 272 47.51 -13.08 49.66
CA ALA A 272 48.61 -14.04 49.82
C ALA A 272 49.87 -13.78 48.96
N VAL A 273 49.79 -12.94 47.92
CA VAL A 273 50.91 -12.63 47.00
C VAL A 273 51.13 -11.14 46.78
N SER A 274 50.38 -10.27 47.46
CA SER A 274 50.52 -8.82 47.35
C SER A 274 51.83 -8.35 47.98
N LYS A 275 52.42 -7.29 47.40
CA LYS A 275 53.59 -6.58 47.96
C LYS A 275 53.21 -5.28 48.68
N ALA A 276 51.93 -4.91 48.67
CA ALA A 276 51.42 -3.72 49.35
C ALA A 276 51.01 -4.07 50.79
N ASP A 277 51.29 -3.18 51.73
CA ASP A 277 50.82 -3.31 53.10
C ASP A 277 49.33 -2.93 53.21
N ALA A 278 48.62 -3.55 54.15
CA ALA A 278 47.18 -3.34 54.33
C ALA A 278 46.81 -1.86 54.62
N SER A 279 47.70 -1.08 55.24
CA SER A 279 47.51 0.36 55.46
C SER A 279 47.47 1.15 54.14
N THR A 280 48.37 0.86 53.19
CA THR A 280 48.37 1.47 51.85
C THR A 280 47.12 1.08 51.06
N VAL A 281 46.75 -0.21 51.07
CA VAL A 281 45.54 -0.69 50.39
C VAL A 281 44.27 -0.05 50.97
N LYS A 282 44.19 0.09 52.30
CA LYS A 282 43.11 0.82 52.99
C LYS A 282 43.03 2.29 52.56
N ALA A 283 44.17 2.98 52.47
CA ALA A 283 44.22 4.39 52.11
C ALA A 283 43.78 4.64 50.65
N GLU A 284 44.20 3.79 49.71
CA GLU A 284 43.78 3.89 48.30
C GLU A 284 42.33 3.47 48.09
N LEU A 285 41.84 2.43 48.76
CA LEU A 285 40.42 2.06 48.70
C LEU A 285 39.54 3.19 49.24
N ARG A 286 39.92 3.84 50.35
CA ARG A 286 39.17 4.97 50.89
C ARG A 286 39.05 6.11 49.87
N LYS A 287 40.16 6.54 49.24
CA LYS A 287 40.14 7.56 48.17
C LYS A 287 39.24 7.16 46.99
N LEU A 288 39.26 5.87 46.63
CA LEU A 288 38.41 5.34 45.56
C LEU A 288 36.92 5.40 45.94
N LEU A 289 36.56 5.05 47.17
CA LEU A 289 35.16 5.11 47.64
C LEU A 289 34.68 6.54 47.87
N ASP A 290 35.54 7.46 48.31
CA ASP A 290 35.27 8.90 48.31
C ASP A 290 34.95 9.39 46.87
N ALA A 291 35.70 8.92 45.86
CA ALA A 291 35.44 9.22 44.46
C ALA A 291 34.18 8.53 43.88
N VAL A 292 33.80 7.35 44.38
CA VAL A 292 32.50 6.70 44.09
C VAL A 292 31.33 7.53 44.63
N ASN A 293 31.52 8.14 45.81
CA ASN A 293 30.53 8.98 46.46
C ASN A 293 30.32 10.34 45.79
N LEU A 294 31.34 10.94 45.17
CA LEU A 294 31.24 12.28 44.57
C LEU A 294 30.04 12.45 43.60
N PRO A 295 29.74 11.53 42.66
CA PRO A 295 28.52 11.59 41.86
C PRO A 295 27.21 11.38 42.64
N LEU A 296 27.23 10.64 43.75
CA LEU A 296 26.05 10.37 44.58
C LEU A 296 25.70 11.58 45.44
N PHE A 297 26.70 12.32 45.93
CA PHE A 297 26.49 13.64 46.53
C PHE A 297 25.99 14.67 45.51
N LYS A 298 26.45 14.64 44.24
CA LYS A 298 25.89 15.49 43.17
C LYS A 298 24.43 15.16 42.82
N GLU A 299 24.03 13.88 42.91
CA GLU A 299 22.63 13.45 42.79
C GLU A 299 21.81 14.05 43.95
N PHE A 300 22.28 13.87 45.18
CA PHE A 300 21.68 14.46 46.38
C PHE A 300 21.54 15.99 46.32
N ASP A 301 22.61 16.71 45.96
CA ASP A 301 22.59 18.19 45.88
C ASP A 301 21.54 18.68 44.86
N LYS A 302 21.46 18.04 43.69
CA LYS A 302 20.46 18.35 42.66
C LYS A 302 19.04 18.09 43.17
N ASP A 303 18.84 16.97 43.85
CA ASP A 303 17.53 16.56 44.34
C ASP A 303 17.07 17.46 45.51
N VAL A 304 17.99 17.92 46.37
CA VAL A 304 17.72 18.92 47.42
C VAL A 304 17.35 20.28 46.84
N ILE A 305 18.03 20.75 45.78
CA ILE A 305 17.62 21.97 45.06
C ILE A 305 16.19 21.81 44.54
N THR A 306 15.90 20.68 43.88
CA THR A 306 14.55 20.37 43.35
C THR A 306 13.50 20.38 44.46
N ILE A 307 13.78 19.76 45.62
CA ILE A 307 12.89 19.77 46.79
C ILE A 307 12.59 21.19 47.26
N LEU A 308 13.61 22.04 47.40
CA LEU A 308 13.44 23.42 47.86
C LEU A 308 12.67 24.28 46.85
N ASP A 309 12.92 24.11 45.54
CA ASP A 309 12.20 24.81 44.47
C ASP A 309 10.71 24.42 44.44
N GLN A 310 10.39 23.13 44.58
CA GLN A 310 9.00 22.65 44.64
C GLN A 310 8.29 23.13 45.91
N LEU A 311 8.98 23.15 47.06
CA LEU A 311 8.46 23.72 48.30
C LEU A 311 8.18 25.22 48.16
N PHE A 312 9.09 25.98 47.54
CA PHE A 312 8.90 27.40 47.25
C PHE A 312 7.65 27.62 46.40
N GLY A 313 7.56 26.94 45.25
CA GLY A 313 6.40 27.04 44.35
C GLY A 313 5.09 26.68 45.04
N ARG A 314 5.07 25.62 45.86
CA ARG A 314 3.85 25.19 46.56
C ARG A 314 3.45 26.14 47.69
N ILE A 315 4.38 26.61 48.52
CA ILE A 315 4.08 27.56 49.62
C ILE A 315 3.62 28.89 49.03
N LYS A 316 4.29 29.38 47.98
CA LYS A 316 3.90 30.59 47.25
C LYS A 316 2.47 30.49 46.72
N TYR A 317 2.14 29.39 46.04
CA TYR A 317 0.78 29.14 45.58
C TYR A 317 -0.24 29.10 46.73
N LEU A 318 0.05 28.38 47.83
CA LEU A 318 -0.91 28.20 48.92
C LEU A 318 -1.15 29.47 49.76
N ARG A 319 -0.18 30.39 49.84
CA ARG A 319 -0.17 31.51 50.80
C ARG A 319 -0.11 32.91 50.17
N VAL A 320 0.61 33.09 49.06
CA VAL A 320 0.97 34.41 48.53
C VAL A 320 0.29 34.73 47.20
N ASP A 321 0.21 33.79 46.26
CA ASP A 321 -0.29 34.05 44.91
C ASP A 321 -1.76 34.52 44.89
N ASP A 322 -2.07 35.48 44.00
CA ASP A 322 -3.42 36.05 43.87
C ASP A 322 -4.50 35.04 43.45
N HIS A 323 -4.10 34.01 42.71
CA HIS A 323 -4.95 32.91 42.24
C HIS A 323 -4.85 31.66 43.13
N GLY A 324 -4.13 31.76 44.25
CA GLY A 324 -3.99 30.71 45.25
C GLY A 324 -5.11 30.74 46.30
N PRO A 325 -5.23 29.69 47.15
CA PRO A 325 -6.22 29.65 48.23
C PRO A 325 -5.97 30.66 49.37
N LYS A 326 -4.81 31.35 49.39
CA LYS A 326 -4.43 32.35 50.40
C LYS A 326 -4.70 31.88 51.84
N MET A 327 -4.24 30.67 52.15
CA MET A 327 -4.38 30.10 53.48
C MET A 327 -3.68 31.01 54.51
N GLY A 328 -4.26 31.14 55.70
CA GLY A 328 -3.79 32.06 56.75
C GLY A 328 -2.44 31.64 57.37
N PRO A 329 -2.16 32.00 58.64
CA PRO A 329 -0.94 31.56 59.32
C PRO A 329 -0.78 30.03 59.38
N VAL A 330 0.47 29.56 59.50
CA VAL A 330 0.80 28.16 59.70
C VAL A 330 0.31 27.68 61.07
N SER A 331 -0.50 26.62 61.07
CA SER A 331 -0.99 25.92 62.28
C SER A 331 -1.09 24.42 62.01
N ASN A 332 -1.54 23.62 62.99
CA ASN A 332 -1.77 22.19 62.80
C ASN A 332 -2.89 21.92 61.76
N GLU A 333 -3.89 22.79 61.71
CA GLU A 333 -5.05 22.75 60.82
C GLU A 333 -4.74 23.37 59.45
N SER A 334 -3.71 24.22 59.37
CA SER A 334 -3.22 24.92 58.18
C SER A 334 -1.70 24.73 58.06
N PRO A 335 -1.21 23.50 57.82
CA PRO A 335 0.22 23.20 57.84
C PRO A 335 0.98 23.91 56.72
N LEU A 336 2.28 24.11 56.92
CA LEU A 336 3.17 24.77 55.94
C LEU A 336 3.12 24.08 54.56
N ILE A 337 2.95 22.77 54.56
CA ILE A 337 2.81 21.91 53.38
C ILE A 337 1.70 20.87 53.59
N GLU A 338 1.11 20.39 52.50
CA GLU A 338 0.26 19.20 52.54
C GLU A 338 1.10 17.94 52.76
N THR A 339 0.56 16.98 53.51
CA THR A 339 1.24 15.69 53.72
C THR A 339 1.07 14.78 52.51
N TYR A 340 2.18 14.14 52.13
CA TYR A 340 2.23 13.11 51.11
C TYR A 340 1.84 11.73 51.61
N PHE A 341 1.62 11.56 52.92
CA PHE A 341 1.35 10.26 53.53
C PHE A 341 0.25 10.32 54.58
N THR A 342 -0.80 9.53 54.38
CA THR A 342 -1.79 9.22 55.42
C THR A 342 -1.14 8.32 56.47
N ARG A 343 -1.30 8.68 57.76
CA ARG A 343 -0.71 7.97 58.89
C ARG A 343 -1.80 7.20 59.64
N LEU A 344 -1.65 5.89 59.71
CA LEU A 344 -2.61 4.96 60.34
C LEU A 344 -2.40 4.87 61.86
N SER A 345 -3.40 4.35 62.57
CA SER A 345 -3.34 4.17 64.01
C SER A 345 -2.29 3.14 64.45
N SER A 346 -1.54 3.46 65.50
CA SER A 346 -0.54 2.59 66.11
C SER A 346 -1.16 1.54 67.05
N SER A 347 -2.37 1.09 66.76
CA SER A 347 -3.22 0.26 67.63
C SER A 347 -2.77 -1.23 67.66
N GLY A 348 -1.62 -1.49 68.29
CA GLY A 348 -1.12 -2.84 68.57
C GLY A 348 0.32 -3.09 68.10
N LYS A 349 0.74 -4.36 68.09
CA LYS A 349 2.09 -4.79 67.63
C LYS A 349 2.19 -4.86 66.08
N ARG A 350 1.79 -3.80 65.38
CA ARG A 350 1.91 -3.71 63.91
C ARG A 350 3.35 -3.37 63.49
N ASP A 351 3.76 -3.79 62.29
CA ASP A 351 5.04 -3.40 61.70
C ASP A 351 5.02 -1.89 61.39
N PRO A 352 5.92 -1.06 61.94
CA PRO A 352 5.92 0.38 61.70
C PRO A 352 5.96 0.78 60.22
N ARG A 353 6.52 -0.08 59.35
CA ARG A 353 6.62 0.14 57.91
C ARG A 353 5.27 0.09 57.17
N LEU A 354 4.21 -0.33 57.84
CA LEU A 354 2.83 -0.35 57.31
C LEU A 354 2.02 0.89 57.72
N LEU A 355 2.51 1.73 58.65
CA LEU A 355 1.70 2.78 59.28
C LEU A 355 1.59 4.09 58.49
N ALA A 356 2.17 4.16 57.28
CA ALA A 356 2.11 5.32 56.41
C ALA A 356 1.85 4.89 54.97
N LEU A 357 0.79 5.45 54.36
CA LEU A 357 0.35 5.14 53.00
C LEU A 357 0.46 6.39 52.11
N ALA A 358 1.03 6.25 50.92
CA ALA A 358 1.19 7.37 49.99
C ALA A 358 -0.16 7.93 49.51
N ASN A 359 -0.32 9.24 49.62
CA ASN A 359 -1.49 9.97 49.13
C ASN A 359 -1.38 10.17 47.62
N ASN A 360 -2.48 9.94 46.89
CA ASN A 360 -2.51 10.06 45.44
C ASN A 360 -2.36 11.52 45.00
N GLY A 361 -2.11 11.72 43.71
CA GLY A 361 -1.95 13.04 43.12
C GLY A 361 -1.38 12.92 41.71
N TRP A 362 -1.02 14.06 41.13
CA TRP A 362 -0.48 14.15 39.78
C TRP A 362 0.80 14.98 39.76
N VAL A 363 1.59 14.84 38.68
CA VAL A 363 2.86 15.55 38.49
C VAL A 363 2.73 16.45 37.27
N TRP A 364 3.19 17.70 37.37
CA TRP A 364 3.10 18.66 36.27
C TRP A 364 3.94 18.24 35.06
N ASN A 365 3.31 18.20 33.87
CA ASN A 365 3.97 17.87 32.59
C ASN A 365 4.71 16.51 32.57
N ALA A 366 4.21 15.51 33.32
CA ALA A 366 4.75 14.16 33.35
C ALA A 366 4.04 13.20 32.39
N ASP A 367 4.72 12.12 32.03
CA ASP A 367 4.16 10.95 31.33
C ASP A 367 3.14 10.24 32.23
N ALA A 368 1.84 10.44 31.95
CA ALA A 368 0.74 9.90 32.74
C ALA A 368 0.66 8.36 32.74
N MET A 369 1.34 7.67 31.82
CA MET A 369 1.44 6.22 31.80
C MET A 369 2.45 5.67 32.82
N ARG A 370 3.24 6.54 33.47
CA ARG A 370 4.18 6.16 34.53
C ARG A 370 3.56 6.36 35.89
N ASP A 371 3.57 5.30 36.70
CA ASP A 371 3.16 5.40 38.09
C ASP A 371 4.11 6.29 38.90
N ASN A 372 3.61 7.44 39.36
CA ASN A 372 4.35 8.40 40.16
C ASN A 372 4.77 7.87 41.54
N ALA A 373 4.16 6.79 42.06
CA ALA A 373 4.57 6.11 43.29
C ALA A 373 5.41 4.85 43.04
N GLY A 374 5.63 4.48 41.76
CA GLY A 374 6.33 3.26 41.35
C GLY A 374 7.86 3.32 41.58
N PRO A 375 8.54 2.17 41.49
CA PRO A 375 9.96 2.01 41.87
C PRO A 375 10.97 2.81 41.03
N ASP A 376 10.56 3.34 39.88
CA ASP A 376 11.39 4.16 38.99
C ASP A 376 11.02 5.65 39.06
N SER A 377 10.10 6.04 39.95
CA SER A 377 9.74 7.42 40.24
C SER A 377 10.40 7.91 41.53
N ARG A 378 10.82 9.18 41.54
CA ARG A 378 11.28 9.89 42.75
C ARG A 378 10.37 11.07 43.11
N ALA A 379 9.21 11.21 42.46
CA ALA A 379 8.34 12.39 42.59
C ALA A 379 7.91 12.71 44.03
N TYR A 380 7.65 11.69 44.85
CA TYR A 380 7.31 11.86 46.28
C TYR A 380 8.50 12.40 47.10
N LEU A 381 9.73 11.98 46.78
CA LEU A 381 10.94 12.46 47.42
C LEU A 381 11.29 13.88 46.97
N LEU A 382 11.15 14.16 45.67
CA LEU A 382 11.44 15.45 45.05
C LEU A 382 10.37 16.53 45.29
N ARG A 383 9.26 16.18 45.95
CA ARG A 383 8.10 17.06 46.20
C ARG A 383 7.41 17.56 44.91
N GLU A 384 7.47 16.76 43.84
CA GLU A 384 6.87 17.06 42.53
C GLU A 384 5.37 16.69 42.44
N VAL A 385 4.82 16.01 43.45
CA VAL A 385 3.42 15.56 43.47
C VAL A 385 2.50 16.67 43.96
N ILE A 386 1.57 17.10 43.11
CA ILE A 386 0.41 17.90 43.51
C ILE A 386 -0.58 16.93 44.15
N VAL A 387 -0.45 16.80 45.47
CA VAL A 387 -1.08 15.76 46.29
C VAL A 387 -2.56 16.03 46.57
N TRP A 388 -3.33 14.95 46.69
CA TRP A 388 -4.68 14.91 47.24
C TRP A 388 -4.58 14.30 48.64
N GLY A 389 -4.31 15.14 49.64
CA GLY A 389 -4.04 14.70 51.02
C GLY A 389 -5.20 13.96 51.71
N ASP A 390 -6.37 14.00 51.08
CA ASP A 390 -7.62 13.33 51.45
C ASP A 390 -7.78 11.94 50.83
N CYS A 391 -6.91 11.54 49.90
CA CYS A 391 -7.04 10.33 49.08
C CYS A 391 -5.75 9.49 49.09
N VAL A 392 -5.81 8.25 49.59
CA VAL A 392 -4.69 7.29 49.55
C VAL A 392 -4.65 6.57 48.21
N LYS A 393 -3.44 6.47 47.63
CA LYS A 393 -3.20 5.82 46.34
C LYS A 393 -3.21 4.30 46.48
N LEU A 394 -3.94 3.62 45.61
CA LEU A 394 -4.08 2.16 45.59
C LEU A 394 -2.98 1.48 44.77
N ASN A 395 -2.38 0.42 45.33
CA ASN A 395 -1.23 -0.31 44.78
C ASN A 395 -1.63 -1.69 44.24
N TYR A 396 -1.94 -1.77 42.94
CA TYR A 396 -2.34 -3.02 42.28
C TYR A 396 -1.19 -3.99 41.99
N GLY A 397 0.06 -3.51 41.94
CA GLY A 397 1.18 -4.27 41.37
C GLY A 397 1.05 -4.48 39.86
N ALA A 398 1.75 -5.48 39.32
CA ALA A 398 1.74 -5.82 37.89
C ALA A 398 0.62 -6.81 37.53
N SER A 399 0.12 -7.56 38.51
CA SER A 399 -0.85 -8.62 38.34
C SER A 399 -1.68 -8.80 39.62
N ARG A 400 -2.73 -9.64 39.54
CA ARG A 400 -3.53 -10.02 40.71
C ARG A 400 -2.70 -10.61 41.84
N ASP A 401 -1.62 -11.34 41.54
CA ASP A 401 -0.83 -12.04 42.56
C ASP A 401 -0.02 -11.09 43.47
N ASP A 402 0.23 -9.85 43.01
CA ASP A 402 0.92 -8.83 43.79
C ASP A 402 0.04 -8.21 44.89
N ASN A 403 -1.28 -8.11 44.64
CA ASN A 403 -2.26 -7.63 45.62
C ASN A 403 -3.65 -8.29 45.46
N PRO A 404 -3.81 -9.58 45.80
CA PRO A 404 -5.02 -10.34 45.46
C PRO A 404 -6.30 -9.74 46.02
N PHE A 405 -6.23 -9.20 47.25
CA PHE A 405 -7.38 -8.59 47.92
C PHE A 405 -7.85 -7.32 47.21
N LEU A 406 -6.94 -6.39 46.87
CA LEU A 406 -7.31 -5.17 46.15
C LEU A 406 -7.93 -5.47 44.79
N TRP A 407 -7.37 -6.42 44.05
CA TRP A 407 -7.91 -6.83 42.75
C TRP A 407 -9.30 -7.45 42.85
N ASP A 408 -9.56 -8.33 43.83
CA ASP A 408 -10.88 -8.93 44.02
C ASP A 408 -11.90 -7.88 44.48
N TYR A 409 -11.54 -7.04 45.46
CA TYR A 409 -12.38 -5.94 45.97
C TYR A 409 -12.77 -4.95 44.87
N MET A 410 -11.81 -4.57 44.02
CA MET A 410 -12.03 -3.66 42.89
C MET A 410 -12.75 -4.32 41.72
N ALA A 411 -12.62 -5.63 41.53
CA ALA A 411 -13.43 -6.38 40.57
C ALA A 411 -14.91 -6.44 41.01
N ASP A 412 -15.19 -6.62 42.30
CA ASP A 412 -16.55 -6.60 42.83
C ASP A 412 -17.17 -5.20 42.80
N TYR A 413 -16.40 -4.15 43.12
CA TYR A 413 -16.79 -2.76 42.88
C TYR A 413 -17.11 -2.49 41.39
N SER A 414 -16.24 -2.92 40.47
CA SER A 414 -16.45 -2.70 39.03
C SER A 414 -17.68 -3.44 38.49
N LYS A 415 -18.03 -4.61 39.05
CA LYS A 415 -19.29 -5.31 38.75
C LYS A 415 -20.52 -4.56 39.29
N LEU A 416 -20.39 -3.90 40.45
CA LEU A 416 -21.48 -3.15 41.09
C LEU A 416 -21.86 -1.88 40.30
N MET A 417 -20.89 -1.25 39.64
CA MET A 417 -21.06 0.05 38.96
C MET A 417 -21.50 -0.02 37.49
N ALA A 418 -21.57 -1.22 36.89
CA ALA A 418 -21.77 -1.36 35.44
C ALA A 418 -23.25 -1.34 35.00
N ASN A 419 -23.82 -0.15 34.75
CA ASN A 419 -25.02 0.06 33.91
C ASN A 419 -24.94 1.41 33.14
N LYS A 420 -25.79 1.61 32.11
CA LYS A 420 -25.62 2.61 31.01
C LYS A 420 -26.63 3.76 31.02
N VAL A 421 -26.45 4.73 30.09
CA VAL A 421 -26.89 6.17 30.08
C VAL A 421 -27.56 6.66 28.77
N SER A 422 -28.37 7.74 28.82
CA SER A 422 -28.95 8.51 27.69
C SER A 422 -29.66 9.82 28.13
N ASP A 423 -29.81 10.78 27.19
CA ASP A 423 -30.05 12.24 27.41
C ASP A 423 -31.50 12.78 27.14
N ILE A 424 -31.66 14.13 27.05
CA ILE A 424 -32.88 14.96 27.26
C ILE A 424 -33.08 16.04 26.15
N GLU A 425 -34.32 16.48 25.88
CA GLU A 425 -34.75 17.60 24.97
C GLU A 425 -34.57 19.03 25.59
N GLY A 426 -34.81 20.20 24.95
CA GLY A 426 -35.29 20.63 23.60
C GLY A 426 -35.66 22.14 23.58
N VAL A 427 -35.88 22.78 22.41
CA VAL A 427 -36.15 24.26 22.28
C VAL A 427 -37.18 24.59 21.17
N SER A 428 -37.92 25.71 21.30
CA SER A 428 -39.01 26.13 20.38
C SER A 428 -38.56 26.77 19.05
N ILE A 429 -39.27 26.46 17.95
CA ILE A 429 -38.93 26.83 16.57
C ILE A 429 -40.15 27.46 15.86
N GLU A 430 -39.94 28.50 15.04
CA GLU A 430 -40.93 29.05 14.08
C GLU A 430 -40.48 28.84 12.62
N ASN A 431 -41.42 28.59 11.71
CA ASN A 431 -41.18 28.40 10.28
C ASN A 431 -41.92 29.45 9.44
N ASP A 432 -41.22 30.04 8.46
CA ASP A 432 -41.75 30.97 7.46
C ASP A 432 -41.36 30.49 6.05
N GLY A 433 -42.16 29.57 5.49
CA GLY A 433 -42.04 29.05 4.13
C GLY A 433 -40.70 28.33 3.87
N ASN A 434 -39.73 29.06 3.33
CA ASN A 434 -38.39 28.55 3.00
C ASN A 434 -37.37 28.73 4.14
N ASN A 435 -37.72 29.42 5.23
CA ASN A 435 -36.79 29.73 6.33
C ASN A 435 -37.33 29.22 7.67
N THR A 436 -36.50 28.52 8.42
CA THR A 436 -36.73 28.25 9.84
C THR A 436 -36.10 29.36 10.66
N ILE A 437 -36.90 30.19 11.33
CA ILE A 437 -36.44 31.35 12.11
C ILE A 437 -36.36 30.95 13.59
N ILE A 438 -35.15 30.61 14.03
CA ILE A 438 -34.88 30.21 15.41
C ILE A 438 -34.60 31.48 16.22
N ARG A 439 -35.63 31.99 16.92
CA ARG A 439 -35.53 33.19 17.75
C ARG A 439 -34.98 32.84 19.14
N VAL A 440 -33.71 33.12 19.37
CA VAL A 440 -33.09 32.98 20.70
C VAL A 440 -33.62 34.10 21.63
N PRO A 441 -34.14 33.78 22.84
CA PRO A 441 -34.63 34.79 23.77
C PRO A 441 -33.47 35.59 24.38
N ALA A 442 -33.73 36.85 24.77
CA ALA A 442 -32.73 37.79 25.31
C ALA A 442 -32.07 37.39 26.64
N GLY A 443 -32.44 36.23 27.21
CA GLY A 443 -31.84 35.66 28.43
C GLY A 443 -30.69 34.68 28.19
N LEU A 444 -30.26 34.45 26.94
CA LEU A 444 -29.17 33.52 26.64
C LEU A 444 -27.79 34.10 27.02
N VAL A 445 -27.42 33.98 28.29
CA VAL A 445 -26.11 34.40 28.82
C VAL A 445 -24.97 33.49 28.35
N PRO A 446 -23.70 33.97 28.32
CA PRO A 446 -22.54 33.13 28.04
C PRO A 446 -22.50 31.89 28.94
N GLY A 447 -22.40 30.70 28.32
CA GLY A 447 -22.46 29.40 29.02
C GLY A 447 -23.75 28.60 28.80
N SER A 448 -24.75 29.16 28.13
CA SER A 448 -26.00 28.47 27.77
C SER A 448 -25.88 27.67 26.44
N ILE A 449 -26.63 26.58 26.32
CA ILE A 449 -26.72 25.73 25.10
C ILE A 449 -28.19 25.67 24.63
N ALA A 450 -28.42 25.64 23.32
CA ALA A 450 -29.74 25.38 22.73
C ALA A 450 -29.65 24.15 21.82
N LEU A 451 -30.51 23.15 22.05
CA LEU A 451 -30.60 21.92 21.25
C LEU A 451 -31.85 21.97 20.36
N LEU A 452 -31.67 21.65 19.07
CA LEU A 452 -32.68 21.86 18.03
C LEU A 452 -32.78 20.61 17.16
N GLU A 453 -33.97 20.01 17.11
CA GLU A 453 -34.27 18.99 16.10
C GLU A 453 -34.52 19.68 14.74
N THR A 454 -33.95 19.12 13.67
CA THR A 454 -34.14 19.62 12.31
C THR A 454 -34.46 18.46 11.37
N TRP A 455 -35.40 18.68 10.45
CA TRP A 455 -35.82 17.69 9.45
C TRP A 455 -35.96 18.35 8.08
N LEU A 456 -35.79 17.58 7.01
CA LEU A 456 -36.12 18.06 5.66
C LEU A 456 -37.63 17.95 5.44
N PRO A 457 -38.32 18.95 4.87
CA PRO A 457 -39.78 18.96 4.75
C PRO A 457 -40.40 17.74 4.02
N GLU A 458 -39.62 17.08 3.16
CA GLU A 458 -40.02 15.87 2.43
C GLU A 458 -39.47 14.59 3.13
N THR A 459 -39.64 14.43 4.44
CA THR A 459 -39.02 13.37 5.27
C THR A 459 -39.22 11.95 4.76
N ASN A 460 -40.38 11.63 4.19
CA ASN A 460 -40.65 10.30 3.62
C ASN A 460 -39.71 9.95 2.46
N LEU A 461 -39.16 10.94 1.74
CA LEU A 461 -38.19 10.63 0.68
C LEU A 461 -36.91 10.02 1.26
N LEU A 462 -36.26 10.56 2.30
CA LEU A 462 -34.87 10.15 2.61
C LEU A 462 -34.65 8.65 2.88
N LYS A 463 -35.59 8.01 3.58
CA LYS A 463 -35.49 6.59 3.95
C LYS A 463 -35.75 5.68 2.74
N ASP A 464 -36.76 6.01 1.93
CA ASP A 464 -37.09 5.29 0.70
C ASP A 464 -36.11 5.63 -0.45
N LEU A 465 -35.53 6.83 -0.45
CA LEU A 465 -34.62 7.35 -1.47
C LEU A 465 -33.29 6.60 -1.46
N SER A 466 -32.72 6.33 -0.28
CA SER A 466 -31.47 5.57 -0.19
C SER A 466 -31.62 4.15 -0.76
N THR A 467 -32.79 3.53 -0.57
CA THR A 467 -33.14 2.25 -1.21
C THR A 467 -33.40 2.43 -2.71
N PHE A 468 -34.20 3.43 -3.12
CA PHE A 468 -34.54 3.68 -4.52
C PHE A 468 -33.33 4.02 -5.40
N ILE A 469 -32.36 4.77 -4.90
CA ILE A 469 -31.14 5.12 -5.65
C ILE A 469 -30.13 3.97 -5.76
N THR A 470 -30.27 2.93 -4.93
CA THR A 470 -29.42 1.75 -4.94
C THR A 470 -30.09 0.52 -5.57
N SER A 471 -31.42 0.51 -5.72
CA SER A 471 -32.18 -0.61 -6.28
C SER A 471 -32.10 -0.71 -7.81
N ASP A 472 -32.33 -1.93 -8.32
CA ASP A 472 -32.61 -2.24 -9.74
C ASP A 472 -31.50 -1.90 -10.74
N ALA A 473 -30.31 -1.45 -10.30
CA ALA A 473 -29.21 -1.09 -11.19
C ALA A 473 -28.73 -2.28 -12.03
N GLU A 474 -28.50 -3.44 -11.40
CA GLU A 474 -28.15 -4.67 -12.12
C GLU A 474 -29.20 -5.05 -13.18
N ALA A 475 -30.49 -4.83 -12.89
CA ALA A 475 -31.58 -5.14 -13.81
C ALA A 475 -31.56 -4.20 -15.03
N ALA A 476 -31.35 -2.89 -14.83
CA ALA A 476 -31.29 -1.90 -15.91
C ALA A 476 -30.05 -2.04 -16.80
N PHE A 477 -28.94 -2.58 -16.28
CA PHE A 477 -27.70 -2.80 -17.03
C PHE A 477 -27.58 -4.22 -17.59
N LYS A 478 -28.54 -5.12 -17.28
CA LYS A 478 -28.52 -6.55 -17.64
C LYS A 478 -28.51 -6.82 -19.15
N SER A 479 -29.13 -5.95 -19.94
CA SER A 479 -29.25 -6.13 -21.40
C SER A 479 -27.97 -5.75 -22.15
N LEU A 480 -27.07 -4.97 -21.54
CA LEU A 480 -25.89 -4.43 -22.19
C LEU A 480 -24.89 -5.51 -22.62
N ASP A 481 -24.17 -5.25 -23.72
CA ASP A 481 -23.03 -6.03 -24.19
C ASP A 481 -21.68 -5.29 -23.97
N PRO A 482 -20.52 -5.87 -24.30
CA PRO A 482 -19.22 -5.22 -24.10
C PRO A 482 -19.05 -3.90 -24.86
N VAL A 483 -19.77 -3.69 -25.97
CA VAL A 483 -19.69 -2.48 -26.80
C VAL A 483 -20.56 -1.36 -26.25
N ASP A 484 -21.73 -1.70 -25.70
CA ASP A 484 -22.52 -0.76 -24.89
C ASP A 484 -21.72 -0.29 -23.67
N LEU A 485 -21.07 -1.23 -22.97
CA LEU A 485 -20.28 -0.94 -21.78
C LEU A 485 -19.06 -0.04 -22.06
N ASN A 486 -18.44 -0.18 -23.24
CA ASN A 486 -17.42 0.76 -23.72
C ASN A 486 -17.93 2.22 -23.72
N PHE A 487 -19.17 2.43 -24.18
CA PHE A 487 -19.79 3.76 -24.15
C PHE A 487 -20.19 4.18 -22.73
N VAL A 488 -20.82 3.30 -21.95
CA VAL A 488 -21.29 3.59 -20.58
C VAL A 488 -20.15 3.97 -19.64
N LEU A 489 -19.06 3.21 -19.65
CA LEU A 489 -17.96 3.36 -18.69
C LEU A 489 -16.89 4.33 -19.17
N TYR A 490 -16.50 4.30 -20.45
CA TYR A 490 -15.26 4.89 -20.92
C TYR A 490 -15.48 6.06 -21.88
N LYS A 491 -15.04 5.93 -23.15
CA LYS A 491 -14.88 7.01 -24.14
C LYS A 491 -13.98 8.15 -23.68
N CYS A 492 -12.76 8.16 -24.20
CA CYS A 492 -11.87 9.30 -24.01
C CYS A 492 -12.35 10.52 -24.82
N HIS A 493 -11.75 11.69 -24.58
CA HIS A 493 -12.17 12.94 -25.24
C HIS A 493 -12.21 12.88 -26.78
N ALA A 494 -11.25 12.20 -27.41
CA ALA A 494 -11.22 12.05 -28.85
C ALA A 494 -12.39 11.19 -29.37
N GLU A 495 -12.63 10.02 -28.77
CA GLU A 495 -13.73 9.13 -29.15
C GLU A 495 -15.12 9.77 -28.92
N GLU A 496 -15.30 10.50 -27.81
CA GLU A 496 -16.57 11.15 -27.49
C GLU A 496 -16.87 12.29 -28.48
N ARG A 497 -15.85 13.09 -28.85
CA ARG A 497 -15.97 14.09 -29.91
C ARG A 497 -16.29 13.44 -31.25
N ASP A 498 -15.61 12.35 -31.58
CA ASP A 498 -15.79 11.68 -32.86
C ASP A 498 -17.21 11.12 -33.05
N ILE A 499 -17.74 10.43 -32.03
CA ILE A 499 -19.12 9.89 -32.03
C ILE A 499 -20.16 11.01 -32.08
N SER A 500 -19.91 12.14 -31.42
CA SER A 500 -20.83 13.28 -31.33
C SER A 500 -20.66 14.33 -32.45
N HIS A 501 -19.87 14.04 -33.49
CA HIS A 501 -19.50 14.99 -34.56
C HIS A 501 -18.92 16.32 -34.04
N GLY A 502 -18.16 16.24 -32.94
CA GLY A 502 -17.48 17.35 -32.27
C GLY A 502 -18.36 18.18 -31.33
N SER A 503 -19.63 17.79 -31.13
CA SER A 503 -20.60 18.56 -30.33
C SER A 503 -20.54 18.28 -28.82
N ASP A 504 -20.15 17.08 -28.42
CA ASP A 504 -19.92 16.68 -27.03
C ASP A 504 -18.43 16.30 -26.82
N GLY A 505 -18.04 16.15 -25.56
CA GLY A 505 -16.70 15.70 -25.14
C GLY A 505 -16.75 15.26 -23.68
N VAL A 506 -15.60 15.06 -23.03
CA VAL A 506 -15.56 14.83 -21.57
C VAL A 506 -16.04 16.07 -20.80
N TYR A 507 -16.63 15.84 -19.63
CA TYR A 507 -17.00 16.92 -18.72
C TYR A 507 -15.76 17.59 -18.12
N ASP A 508 -15.77 18.92 -18.05
CA ASP A 508 -14.73 19.72 -17.39
C ASP A 508 -15.25 20.20 -16.02
N ILE A 509 -14.60 19.74 -14.96
CA ILE A 509 -14.95 20.13 -13.58
C ILE A 509 -14.25 21.46 -13.28
N PRO A 510 -14.98 22.56 -13.03
CA PRO A 510 -14.37 23.86 -12.75
C PRO A 510 -13.37 23.77 -11.59
N ASN A 511 -12.20 24.39 -11.76
CA ASN A 511 -11.07 24.35 -10.82
C ASN A 511 -10.43 22.96 -10.58
N PHE A 512 -10.73 21.97 -11.42
CA PHE A 512 -10.08 20.65 -11.42
C PHE A 512 -9.58 20.26 -12.83
N GLY A 513 -10.43 20.38 -13.84
CA GLY A 513 -10.12 20.06 -15.24
C GLY A 513 -11.00 18.96 -15.86
N PRO A 514 -10.68 18.55 -17.10
CA PRO A 514 -11.43 17.53 -17.83
C PRO A 514 -11.28 16.13 -17.21
N LEU A 515 -12.39 15.39 -17.18
CA LEU A 515 -12.37 13.94 -16.91
C LEU A 515 -11.60 13.19 -18.01
N VAL A 516 -10.90 12.12 -17.66
CA VAL A 516 -10.20 11.26 -18.65
C VAL A 516 -11.16 10.49 -19.57
N TYR A 517 -12.38 10.24 -19.07
CA TYR A 517 -13.46 9.54 -19.75
C TYR A 517 -14.78 10.31 -19.61
N ALA A 518 -15.65 10.25 -20.61
CA ALA A 518 -16.99 10.83 -20.55
C ALA A 518 -17.99 9.92 -19.81
N GLY A 519 -17.75 8.60 -19.81
CA GLY A 519 -18.53 7.60 -19.11
C GLY A 519 -18.28 7.53 -17.59
N LEU A 520 -18.98 6.60 -16.93
CA LEU A 520 -19.01 6.47 -15.47
C LEU A 520 -17.64 6.24 -14.82
N GLN A 521 -16.66 5.65 -15.54
CA GLN A 521 -15.29 5.51 -15.02
C GLN A 521 -14.64 6.87 -14.76
N GLY A 522 -14.84 7.84 -15.64
CA GLY A 522 -14.24 9.18 -15.50
C GLY A 522 -14.70 9.84 -14.21
N TRP A 523 -16.00 9.75 -13.93
CA TRP A 523 -16.61 10.22 -12.69
C TRP A 523 -16.11 9.41 -11.47
N TRP A 524 -16.10 8.08 -11.56
CA TRP A 524 -15.68 7.22 -10.45
C TRP A 524 -14.20 7.43 -10.06
N SER A 525 -13.30 7.58 -11.03
CA SER A 525 -11.87 7.84 -10.80
C SER A 525 -11.60 9.15 -10.03
N VAL A 526 -12.54 10.10 -10.02
CA VAL A 526 -12.49 11.30 -9.16
C VAL A 526 -13.23 11.05 -7.84
N LEU A 527 -14.45 10.50 -7.90
CA LEU A 527 -15.32 10.31 -6.74
C LEU A 527 -14.74 9.35 -5.70
N GLU A 528 -14.02 8.31 -6.09
CA GLU A 528 -13.44 7.32 -5.16
C GLU A 528 -12.54 8.00 -4.11
N GLY A 529 -11.62 8.87 -4.53
CA GLY A 529 -10.74 9.61 -3.64
C GLY A 529 -11.49 10.61 -2.76
N VAL A 530 -12.51 11.27 -3.31
CA VAL A 530 -13.38 12.22 -2.60
C VAL A 530 -14.19 11.51 -1.51
N ILE A 531 -14.78 10.35 -1.81
CA ILE A 531 -15.54 9.54 -0.86
C ILE A 531 -14.62 9.01 0.24
N ARG A 532 -13.47 8.42 -0.13
CA ARG A 532 -12.51 7.83 0.82
C ARG A 532 -12.00 8.86 1.84
N ASN A 533 -11.71 10.08 1.39
CA ASN A 533 -11.18 11.13 2.25
C ASN A 533 -12.29 12.00 2.89
N ASN A 534 -13.57 11.75 2.57
CA ASN A 534 -14.70 12.64 2.84
C ASN A 534 -14.41 14.10 2.45
N ASP A 535 -13.77 14.30 1.29
CA ASP A 535 -13.34 15.61 0.79
C ASP A 535 -14.52 16.40 0.22
N VAL A 536 -15.38 16.88 1.11
CA VAL A 536 -16.48 17.77 0.77
C VAL A 536 -15.99 19.12 0.21
N GLY A 537 -14.70 19.44 0.29
CA GLY A 537 -14.06 20.62 -0.30
C GLY A 537 -13.57 20.42 -1.74
N HIS A 538 -13.62 19.19 -2.28
CA HIS A 538 -13.17 18.92 -3.65
C HIS A 538 -13.97 19.73 -4.69
N PRO A 539 -13.35 20.22 -5.79
CA PRO A 539 -14.06 21.03 -6.79
C PRO A 539 -15.28 20.35 -7.45
N ILE A 540 -15.32 19.00 -7.47
CA ILE A 540 -16.52 18.26 -7.91
C ILE A 540 -17.71 18.48 -6.97
N CYS A 541 -17.46 18.57 -5.66
CA CYS A 541 -18.48 18.83 -4.64
C CYS A 541 -18.97 20.28 -4.74
N ASP A 542 -18.09 21.25 -5.01
CA ASP A 542 -18.47 22.63 -5.32
C ASP A 542 -19.29 22.73 -6.60
N ASN A 543 -18.89 22.04 -7.67
CA ASN A 543 -19.62 22.04 -8.92
C ASN A 543 -21.05 21.50 -8.75
N LEU A 544 -21.22 20.40 -8.00
CA LEU A 544 -22.51 19.81 -7.67
C LEU A 544 -23.34 20.67 -6.69
N ARG A 545 -22.71 21.44 -5.79
CA ARG A 545 -23.42 22.44 -4.96
C ARG A 545 -23.90 23.64 -5.79
N ASN A 546 -23.10 24.07 -6.76
CA ASN A 546 -23.36 25.26 -7.56
C ASN A 546 -24.35 25.01 -8.71
N GLY A 547 -24.52 23.76 -9.16
CA GLY A 547 -25.53 23.42 -10.17
C GLY A 547 -25.60 21.94 -10.53
N GLN A 548 -26.62 21.59 -11.31
CA GLN A 548 -26.98 20.18 -11.59
C GLN A 548 -26.44 19.67 -12.94
N TRP A 549 -25.49 20.39 -13.56
CA TRP A 549 -25.03 20.14 -14.93
C TRP A 549 -24.39 18.75 -15.13
N ALA A 550 -23.75 18.19 -14.10
CA ALA A 550 -23.17 16.85 -14.12
C ALA A 550 -24.24 15.75 -14.29
N LEU A 551 -25.40 15.91 -13.63
CA LEU A 551 -26.55 15.00 -13.76
C LEU A 551 -27.08 15.05 -15.20
N ASP A 552 -27.23 16.27 -15.74
CA ASP A 552 -27.69 16.49 -17.11
C ASP A 552 -26.71 15.97 -18.16
N PHE A 553 -25.39 16.02 -17.89
CA PHE A 553 -24.36 15.54 -18.79
C PHE A 553 -24.45 14.01 -18.96
N ILE A 554 -24.39 13.27 -17.84
CA ILE A 554 -24.39 11.80 -17.83
C ILE A 554 -25.64 11.26 -18.57
N VAL A 555 -26.81 11.81 -18.26
CA VAL A 555 -28.09 11.29 -18.80
C VAL A 555 -28.33 11.71 -20.24
N ARG A 556 -28.09 12.98 -20.62
CA ARG A 556 -28.27 13.41 -22.02
C ARG A 556 -27.31 12.68 -22.96
N ARG A 557 -26.08 12.40 -22.51
CA ARG A 557 -25.10 11.61 -23.25
C ARG A 557 -25.64 10.22 -23.60
N MET A 558 -26.18 9.49 -22.62
CA MET A 558 -26.74 8.16 -22.87
C MET A 558 -28.02 8.20 -23.73
N HIS A 559 -28.93 9.16 -23.53
CA HIS A 559 -30.13 9.29 -24.37
C HIS A 559 -29.83 9.66 -25.82
N LYS A 560 -28.85 10.55 -26.07
CA LYS A 560 -28.34 10.84 -27.42
C LYS A 560 -27.82 9.55 -28.07
N ALA A 561 -26.94 8.82 -27.39
CA ALA A 561 -26.36 7.59 -27.91
C ALA A 561 -27.39 6.47 -28.13
N ALA A 562 -28.41 6.35 -27.28
CA ALA A 562 -29.50 5.37 -27.44
C ALA A 562 -30.33 5.57 -28.72
N SER A 563 -30.22 6.74 -29.37
CA SER A 563 -30.85 7.02 -30.67
C SER A 563 -29.98 6.60 -31.87
N ASN A 564 -28.72 6.22 -31.64
CA ASN A 564 -27.78 5.79 -32.68
C ASN A 564 -27.87 4.28 -32.93
N GLU A 565 -27.60 3.87 -34.16
CA GLU A 565 -27.48 2.45 -34.53
C GLU A 565 -26.40 1.75 -33.69
N GLY A 566 -26.74 0.56 -33.17
CA GLY A 566 -25.87 -0.23 -32.30
C GLY A 566 -26.02 0.02 -30.79
N TYR A 567 -26.64 1.14 -30.37
CA TYR A 567 -26.68 1.56 -28.96
C TYR A 567 -28.07 1.58 -28.31
N GLY A 568 -29.10 1.01 -28.96
CA GLY A 568 -30.49 1.07 -28.47
C GLY A 568 -30.72 0.50 -27.06
N ARG A 569 -29.83 -0.39 -26.58
CA ARG A 569 -29.89 -0.96 -25.22
C ARG A 569 -29.47 0.01 -24.12
N LEU A 570 -28.80 1.12 -24.47
CA LEU A 570 -28.49 2.22 -23.53
C LEU A 570 -29.73 2.94 -22.99
N LYS A 571 -30.91 2.71 -23.58
CA LYS A 571 -32.17 3.34 -23.15
C LYS A 571 -32.53 2.99 -21.69
N GLU A 572 -32.43 1.71 -21.30
CA GLU A 572 -32.81 1.26 -19.95
C GLU A 572 -31.88 1.85 -18.86
N PRO A 573 -30.52 1.83 -18.99
CA PRO A 573 -29.63 2.56 -18.09
C PRO A 573 -29.88 4.08 -18.06
N ALA A 574 -30.18 4.69 -19.21
CA ALA A 574 -30.44 6.13 -19.27
C ALA A 574 -31.72 6.51 -18.50
N GLU A 575 -32.80 5.75 -18.67
CA GLU A 575 -34.05 5.92 -17.93
C GLU A 575 -33.88 5.63 -16.43
N TRP A 576 -33.07 4.61 -16.06
CA TRP A 576 -32.70 4.33 -14.67
C TRP A 576 -31.97 5.54 -14.04
N LEU A 577 -30.94 6.06 -14.71
CA LEU A 577 -30.15 7.21 -14.26
C LEU A 577 -30.99 8.49 -14.19
N GLN A 578 -31.83 8.77 -15.20
CA GLN A 578 -32.75 9.91 -15.22
C GLN A 578 -33.66 9.89 -14.00
N GLY A 579 -34.32 8.75 -13.73
CA GLY A 579 -35.23 8.62 -12.57
C GLY A 579 -34.54 8.80 -11.22
N ARG A 580 -33.30 8.32 -11.07
CA ARG A 580 -32.51 8.51 -9.84
C ARG A 580 -32.02 9.94 -9.68
N PHE A 581 -31.56 10.56 -10.77
CA PHE A 581 -31.15 11.96 -10.75
C PHE A 581 -32.32 12.89 -10.46
N ASP A 582 -33.48 12.72 -11.08
CA ASP A 582 -34.67 13.55 -10.82
C ASP A 582 -35.21 13.43 -9.39
N ALA A 583 -35.00 12.28 -8.73
CA ALA A 583 -35.29 12.13 -7.31
C ALA A 583 -34.33 12.99 -6.45
N ILE A 584 -33.02 12.99 -6.73
CA ILE A 584 -32.03 13.74 -5.93
C ILE A 584 -31.97 15.24 -6.28
N ARG A 585 -32.48 15.68 -7.44
CA ARG A 585 -32.57 17.12 -7.81
C ARG A 585 -33.36 17.98 -6.81
N LYS A 586 -34.27 17.36 -6.05
CA LYS A 586 -35.12 18.00 -5.04
C LYS A 586 -34.38 18.27 -3.72
N LEU A 587 -33.23 17.63 -3.52
CA LEU A 587 -32.46 17.77 -2.29
C LEU A 587 -31.80 19.15 -2.21
N PRO A 588 -31.59 19.69 -0.99
CA PRO A 588 -30.72 20.84 -0.78
C PRO A 588 -29.33 20.63 -1.41
N SER A 589 -28.77 21.69 -2.01
CA SER A 589 -27.52 21.63 -2.78
C SER A 589 -26.35 21.02 -2.01
N PHE A 590 -26.25 21.26 -0.69
CA PHE A 590 -25.21 20.70 0.17
C PHE A 590 -25.27 19.17 0.32
N LEU A 591 -26.42 18.53 0.07
CA LEU A 591 -26.56 17.07 0.05
C LEU A 591 -26.28 16.47 -1.33
N LEU A 592 -26.43 17.25 -2.40
CA LEU A 592 -26.34 16.71 -3.77
C LEU A 592 -25.02 15.97 -4.06
N PRO A 593 -23.82 16.42 -3.61
CA PRO A 593 -22.58 15.66 -3.80
C PRO A 593 -22.64 14.21 -3.29
N ARG A 594 -23.20 14.00 -2.08
CA ARG A 594 -23.32 12.68 -1.46
C ARG A 594 -24.26 11.77 -2.27
N TYR A 595 -25.43 12.26 -2.64
CA TYR A 595 -26.43 11.46 -3.34
C TYR A 595 -26.07 11.22 -4.81
N PHE A 596 -25.42 12.18 -5.47
CA PHE A 596 -24.82 11.98 -6.79
C PHE A 596 -23.75 10.88 -6.76
N ALA A 597 -22.85 10.93 -5.76
CA ALA A 597 -21.81 9.92 -5.58
C ALA A 597 -22.39 8.51 -5.39
N ILE A 598 -23.47 8.36 -4.62
CA ILE A 598 -24.16 7.08 -4.45
C ILE A 598 -24.75 6.58 -5.78
N VAL A 599 -25.50 7.40 -6.52
CA VAL A 599 -26.11 7.01 -7.80
C VAL A 599 -25.04 6.61 -8.83
N VAL A 600 -23.97 7.40 -8.96
CA VAL A 600 -22.86 7.11 -9.88
C VAL A 600 -22.12 5.83 -9.45
N LYS A 601 -21.88 5.62 -8.15
CA LYS A 601 -21.28 4.37 -7.63
C LYS A 601 -22.13 3.16 -8.00
N THR A 602 -23.43 3.19 -7.70
CA THR A 602 -24.35 2.07 -7.97
C THR A 602 -24.40 1.74 -9.47
N ALA A 603 -24.49 2.75 -10.34
CA ALA A 603 -24.46 2.55 -11.79
C ALA A 603 -23.11 2.02 -12.30
N TYR A 604 -22.00 2.52 -11.74
CA TYR A 604 -20.65 2.05 -12.08
C TYR A 604 -20.43 0.59 -11.66
N GLU A 605 -20.82 0.22 -10.43
CA GLU A 605 -20.70 -1.15 -9.91
C GLU A 605 -21.56 -2.13 -10.72
N ALA A 606 -22.79 -1.76 -11.09
CA ALA A 606 -23.65 -2.57 -11.96
C ALA A 606 -23.06 -2.75 -13.37
N ALA A 607 -22.49 -1.69 -13.97
CA ALA A 607 -21.83 -1.76 -15.27
C ALA A 607 -20.53 -2.59 -15.23
N LEU A 608 -19.74 -2.47 -14.16
CA LEU A 608 -18.51 -3.23 -13.94
C LEU A 608 -18.81 -4.72 -13.75
N ALA A 609 -19.77 -5.06 -12.87
CA ALA A 609 -20.22 -6.43 -12.66
C ALA A 609 -20.76 -7.07 -13.95
N ARG A 610 -21.54 -6.32 -14.74
CA ARG A 610 -22.02 -6.75 -16.05
C ARG A 610 -20.88 -7.02 -17.03
N GLY A 611 -19.84 -6.17 -17.03
CA GLY A 611 -18.63 -6.36 -17.84
C GLY A 611 -17.90 -7.64 -17.47
N ILE A 612 -17.65 -7.87 -16.19
CA ILE A 612 -16.96 -9.06 -15.68
C ILE A 612 -17.72 -10.35 -16.06
N GLN A 613 -19.05 -10.39 -15.91
CA GLN A 613 -19.90 -11.51 -16.33
C GLN A 613 -19.83 -11.83 -17.83
N LEU A 614 -19.59 -10.81 -18.67
CA LEU A 614 -19.51 -10.96 -20.13
C LEU A 614 -18.14 -11.43 -20.63
N LEU A 615 -17.09 -11.26 -19.83
CA LEU A 615 -15.71 -11.59 -20.21
C LEU A 615 -15.33 -13.07 -19.89
N GLY A 616 -16.34 -13.92 -19.69
CA GLY A 616 -16.20 -15.37 -19.56
C GLY A 616 -15.82 -15.88 -18.17
N VAL A 617 -16.16 -17.14 -17.89
CA VAL A 617 -16.08 -17.79 -16.57
C VAL A 617 -14.68 -17.70 -15.91
N THR A 618 -13.60 -17.73 -16.71
CA THR A 618 -12.23 -17.61 -16.20
C THR A 618 -11.94 -16.20 -15.63
N ILE A 619 -12.56 -15.16 -16.20
CA ILE A 619 -12.49 -13.79 -15.71
C ILE A 619 -13.49 -13.59 -14.58
N GLU A 620 -14.73 -14.08 -14.71
CA GLU A 620 -15.78 -13.96 -13.68
C GLU A 620 -15.33 -14.47 -12.30
N HIS A 621 -14.69 -15.64 -12.26
CA HIS A 621 -14.10 -16.21 -11.04
C HIS A 621 -12.61 -15.87 -10.86
N GLY A 622 -12.12 -14.87 -11.59
CA GLY A 622 -10.78 -14.31 -11.46
C GLY A 622 -10.61 -13.46 -10.20
N LYS A 623 -9.39 -12.96 -10.02
CA LYS A 623 -9.04 -11.98 -8.98
C LYS A 623 -9.29 -10.56 -9.47
N ASP A 624 -9.37 -9.61 -8.53
CA ASP A 624 -9.52 -8.17 -8.80
C ASP A 624 -8.56 -7.65 -9.88
N ILE A 625 -7.26 -7.98 -9.83
CA ILE A 625 -6.29 -7.56 -10.88
C ILE A 625 -6.64 -8.14 -12.26
N VAL A 626 -7.21 -9.34 -12.33
CA VAL A 626 -7.66 -9.96 -13.58
C VAL A 626 -8.93 -9.27 -14.09
N HIS A 627 -9.83 -8.84 -13.20
CA HIS A 627 -10.97 -7.99 -13.57
C HIS A 627 -10.50 -6.63 -14.09
N GLU A 628 -9.63 -5.92 -13.36
CA GLU A 628 -9.05 -4.63 -13.75
C GLU A 628 -8.39 -4.71 -15.14
N LEU A 629 -7.55 -5.73 -15.37
CA LEU A 629 -6.93 -5.97 -16.68
C LEU A 629 -7.95 -6.31 -17.76
N ALA A 630 -8.90 -7.21 -17.49
CA ALA A 630 -9.88 -7.66 -18.47
C ALA A 630 -10.84 -6.53 -18.89
N MET A 631 -11.15 -5.58 -18.00
CA MET A 631 -11.94 -4.39 -18.34
C MET A 631 -11.24 -3.47 -19.35
N VAL A 632 -9.91 -3.57 -19.53
CA VAL A 632 -9.21 -2.90 -20.63
C VAL A 632 -9.67 -3.43 -22.01
N SER A 633 -10.19 -4.65 -22.10
CA SER A 633 -10.86 -5.15 -23.33
C SER A 633 -12.07 -4.29 -23.69
N ILE A 634 -12.84 -3.89 -22.69
CA ILE A 634 -14.00 -3.01 -22.83
C ILE A 634 -13.57 -1.56 -23.06
N GLN A 635 -12.42 -1.11 -22.51
CA GLN A 635 -11.85 0.22 -22.83
C GLN A 635 -11.47 0.35 -24.31
N GLN A 636 -10.73 -0.62 -24.83
CA GLN A 636 -10.08 -0.49 -26.14
C GLN A 636 -10.99 -0.85 -27.33
N VAL A 637 -12.05 -1.63 -27.12
CA VAL A 637 -12.91 -2.13 -28.22
C VAL A 637 -14.31 -1.51 -28.17
N GLY A 638 -14.62 -0.70 -29.18
CA GLY A 638 -15.96 -0.13 -29.35
C GLY A 638 -16.11 0.57 -30.69
N PHE A 639 -17.24 1.25 -30.89
CA PHE A 639 -17.48 2.04 -32.10
C PHE A 639 -16.82 3.42 -32.00
N VAL A 640 -16.35 3.89 -33.15
CA VAL A 640 -16.13 5.30 -33.50
C VAL A 640 -16.80 5.57 -34.86
N ASN A 641 -16.83 6.80 -35.32
CA ASN A 641 -17.33 7.26 -36.63
C ASN A 641 -16.19 7.35 -37.67
N SER A 642 -14.99 7.80 -37.25
CA SER A 642 -13.83 7.99 -38.15
C SER A 642 -13.01 6.74 -38.47
N ALA A 643 -13.26 5.61 -37.78
CA ALA A 643 -12.52 4.37 -37.98
C ALA A 643 -13.37 3.10 -37.84
N SER A 644 -12.94 2.03 -38.50
CA SER A 644 -13.54 0.70 -38.50
C SER A 644 -12.49 -0.36 -38.92
N LEU A 645 -12.91 -1.62 -39.06
CA LEU A 645 -12.10 -2.68 -39.68
C LEU A 645 -12.28 -2.78 -41.20
N TYR A 646 -13.31 -2.14 -41.76
CA TYR A 646 -13.71 -2.25 -43.17
C TYR A 646 -14.12 -0.88 -43.73
N PRO A 647 -13.96 -0.65 -45.05
CA PRO A 647 -14.25 0.65 -45.65
C PRO A 647 -15.75 0.94 -45.74
N THR A 648 -16.57 -0.12 -45.78
CA THR A 648 -18.01 -0.11 -46.09
C THR A 648 -18.89 -0.69 -44.97
N LYS A 649 -18.30 -1.20 -43.88
CA LYS A 649 -19.01 -1.79 -42.74
C LYS A 649 -18.47 -1.18 -41.45
N ARG A 650 -19.34 -0.59 -40.65
CA ARG A 650 -19.00 -0.13 -39.29
C ARG A 650 -19.02 -1.34 -38.34
N VAL A 651 -17.92 -1.58 -37.64
CA VAL A 651 -17.80 -2.63 -36.61
C VAL A 651 -17.03 -2.10 -35.40
N PRO A 652 -17.21 -2.70 -34.21
CA PRO A 652 -16.35 -2.42 -33.06
C PRO A 652 -14.91 -2.80 -33.40
N CYS A 653 -13.97 -1.89 -33.17
CA CYS A 653 -12.57 -2.10 -33.51
C CYS A 653 -11.65 -1.74 -32.32
N LEU A 654 -10.57 -2.51 -32.18
CA LEU A 654 -9.59 -2.34 -31.12
C LEU A 654 -8.71 -1.10 -31.40
N ALA A 655 -8.75 -0.14 -30.47
CA ALA A 655 -7.75 0.92 -30.35
C ALA A 655 -6.45 0.34 -29.78
N ALA A 656 -5.29 0.81 -30.27
CA ALA A 656 -4.02 0.43 -29.66
C ALA A 656 -3.94 0.99 -28.21
N GLY A 657 -4.18 2.28 -28.02
CA GLY A 657 -4.16 2.91 -26.69
C GLY A 657 -4.88 4.24 -26.65
N LEU A 658 -5.39 4.60 -25.47
CA LEU A 658 -6.13 5.85 -25.25
C LEU A 658 -5.24 6.90 -24.57
N PRO A 659 -5.36 8.19 -24.90
CA PRO A 659 -6.23 8.75 -25.94
C PRO A 659 -5.59 8.77 -27.34
N HIS A 660 -4.28 8.57 -27.47
CA HIS A 660 -3.52 8.92 -28.67
C HIS A 660 -3.84 8.08 -29.92
N PHE A 661 -4.26 6.83 -29.75
CA PHE A 661 -4.48 5.87 -30.84
C PHE A 661 -5.93 5.39 -30.85
N SER A 662 -6.87 6.35 -30.80
CA SER A 662 -8.29 6.09 -30.52
C SER A 662 -9.28 6.46 -31.63
N THR A 663 -8.90 7.30 -32.59
CA THR A 663 -9.77 7.74 -33.71
C THR A 663 -9.00 7.73 -35.03
N ASP A 664 -9.75 7.92 -36.13
CA ASP A 664 -9.22 8.07 -37.48
C ASP A 664 -8.28 6.91 -37.89
N TRP A 665 -7.35 7.17 -38.82
CA TRP A 665 -6.32 6.22 -39.22
C TRP A 665 -5.54 5.66 -38.01
N ALA A 666 -5.28 6.47 -37.00
CA ALA A 666 -4.43 6.14 -35.86
C ALA A 666 -5.05 5.12 -34.87
N ARG A 667 -6.28 4.65 -35.06
CA ARG A 667 -6.92 3.68 -34.15
C ARG A 667 -6.37 2.26 -34.28
N CYS A 668 -6.35 1.72 -35.50
CA CYS A 668 -6.16 0.28 -35.74
C CYS A 668 -4.78 -0.05 -36.32
N TRP A 669 -3.92 -0.64 -35.48
CA TRP A 669 -2.58 -1.08 -35.84
C TRP A 669 -2.49 -2.62 -35.81
N GLY A 670 -2.12 -3.27 -36.91
CA GLY A 670 -2.11 -4.72 -37.05
C GLY A 670 -1.17 -5.41 -36.06
N ARG A 671 -0.01 -4.81 -35.78
CA ARG A 671 0.91 -5.31 -34.74
C ARG A 671 0.23 -5.34 -33.37
N ASP A 672 -0.25 -4.19 -32.91
CA ASP A 672 -0.89 -4.00 -31.62
C ASP A 672 -2.13 -4.87 -31.48
N VAL A 673 -2.96 -4.95 -32.54
CA VAL A 673 -4.12 -5.83 -32.63
C VAL A 673 -3.71 -7.28 -32.40
N PHE A 674 -2.71 -7.82 -33.11
CA PHE A 674 -2.39 -9.25 -33.01
C PHE A 674 -1.53 -9.63 -31.80
N ILE A 675 -0.83 -8.67 -31.17
CA ILE A 675 -0.30 -8.83 -29.81
C ILE A 675 -1.42 -8.77 -28.76
N SER A 676 -2.45 -7.94 -28.99
CA SER A 676 -3.56 -7.73 -28.03
C SER A 676 -4.69 -8.75 -28.12
N LEU A 677 -4.85 -9.41 -29.26
CA LEU A 677 -5.99 -10.28 -29.56
C LEU A 677 -6.10 -11.45 -28.59
N ARG A 678 -4.96 -12.05 -28.21
CA ARG A 678 -4.96 -13.21 -27.29
C ARG A 678 -5.51 -12.83 -25.92
N GLY A 679 -4.89 -11.87 -25.23
CA GLY A 679 -5.30 -11.47 -23.89
C GLY A 679 -6.63 -10.72 -23.85
N LEU A 680 -6.84 -9.72 -24.73
CA LEU A 680 -8.06 -8.90 -24.68
C LEU A 680 -9.29 -9.52 -25.33
N LEU A 681 -9.15 -10.48 -26.25
CA LEU A 681 -10.30 -11.06 -26.97
C LEU A 681 -10.44 -12.58 -26.77
N LEU A 682 -9.37 -13.37 -26.81
CA LEU A 682 -9.49 -14.83 -26.63
C LEU A 682 -9.60 -15.23 -25.16
N CYS A 683 -8.72 -14.74 -24.29
CA CYS A 683 -8.72 -15.07 -22.86
C CYS A 683 -9.97 -14.54 -22.12
N THR A 684 -10.66 -13.57 -22.72
CA THR A 684 -11.92 -12.95 -22.26
C THR A 684 -13.18 -13.47 -22.98
N GLY A 685 -13.06 -14.49 -23.84
CA GLY A 685 -14.21 -15.12 -24.51
C GLY A 685 -14.88 -14.30 -25.63
N ARG A 686 -14.32 -13.17 -26.05
CA ARG A 686 -14.79 -12.30 -27.15
C ARG A 686 -14.38 -12.83 -28.52
N PHE A 687 -14.78 -14.08 -28.80
CA PHE A 687 -14.34 -14.84 -29.96
C PHE A 687 -14.85 -14.28 -31.29
N ASP A 688 -16.04 -13.69 -31.32
CA ASP A 688 -16.61 -13.09 -32.53
C ASP A 688 -15.85 -11.83 -32.94
N GLU A 689 -15.52 -10.93 -32.01
CA GLU A 689 -14.66 -9.78 -32.31
C GLU A 689 -13.25 -10.21 -32.70
N ALA A 690 -12.66 -11.22 -32.06
CA ALA A 690 -11.36 -11.78 -32.45
C ALA A 690 -11.37 -12.29 -33.91
N LYS A 691 -12.43 -13.03 -34.28
CA LYS A 691 -12.64 -13.54 -35.64
C LYS A 691 -12.78 -12.39 -36.63
N GLU A 692 -13.59 -11.38 -36.31
CA GLU A 692 -13.81 -10.23 -37.19
C GLU A 692 -12.50 -9.47 -37.48
N HIS A 693 -11.63 -9.28 -36.48
CA HIS A 693 -10.30 -8.67 -36.66
C HIS A 693 -9.40 -9.54 -37.56
N ILE A 694 -9.36 -10.86 -37.34
CA ILE A 694 -8.59 -11.79 -38.19
C ILE A 694 -9.06 -11.71 -39.65
N LEU A 695 -10.36 -11.79 -39.91
CA LEU A 695 -10.91 -11.77 -41.28
C LEU A 695 -10.71 -10.40 -41.95
N ALA A 696 -10.80 -9.30 -41.21
CA ALA A 696 -10.55 -7.96 -41.73
C ALA A 696 -9.09 -7.77 -42.21
N PHE A 697 -8.11 -8.06 -41.37
CA PHE A 697 -6.70 -7.96 -41.75
C PHE A 697 -6.30 -8.99 -42.82
N ALA A 698 -6.90 -10.20 -42.79
CA ALA A 698 -6.74 -11.20 -43.85
C ALA A 698 -7.25 -10.71 -45.22
N SER A 699 -8.28 -9.85 -45.23
CA SER A 699 -8.81 -9.27 -46.48
C SER A 699 -7.81 -8.34 -47.15
N VAL A 700 -6.98 -7.65 -46.36
CA VAL A 700 -5.97 -6.68 -46.80
C VAL A 700 -4.54 -7.23 -46.82
N LEU A 701 -4.34 -8.55 -46.90
CA LEU A 701 -3.01 -9.08 -47.20
C LEU A 701 -2.55 -8.58 -48.58
N LYS A 702 -1.32 -8.09 -48.66
CA LYS A 702 -0.63 -7.67 -49.90
C LYS A 702 0.86 -7.93 -49.72
N HIS A 703 1.63 -8.15 -50.78
CA HIS A 703 3.07 -8.44 -50.70
C HIS A 703 3.46 -9.76 -50.01
N GLY A 704 2.50 -10.50 -49.43
CA GLY A 704 2.75 -11.57 -48.45
C GLY A 704 2.82 -11.06 -47.00
N LEU A 705 2.45 -9.80 -46.76
CA LEU A 705 2.52 -9.10 -45.47
C LEU A 705 1.13 -8.59 -45.04
N ILE A 706 0.94 -8.51 -43.73
CA ILE A 706 -0.19 -7.84 -43.07
C ILE A 706 0.24 -6.38 -42.79
N PRO A 707 -0.61 -5.38 -43.06
CA PRO A 707 -0.22 -3.99 -42.86
C PRO A 707 -0.05 -3.63 -41.38
N ASN A 708 0.79 -2.63 -41.10
CA ASN A 708 0.85 -2.04 -39.76
C ASN A 708 -0.36 -1.15 -39.54
N LEU A 709 -0.51 -0.10 -40.36
CA LEU A 709 -1.66 0.80 -40.31
C LEU A 709 -2.81 0.21 -41.13
N LEU A 710 -3.99 -0.01 -40.54
CA LEU A 710 -5.15 -0.54 -41.27
C LEU A 710 -5.87 0.52 -42.11
N SER A 711 -6.14 1.70 -41.53
CA SER A 711 -6.90 2.80 -42.17
C SER A 711 -8.20 2.31 -42.84
N ASP A 712 -9.06 1.65 -42.05
CA ASP A 712 -10.30 0.95 -42.46
C ASP A 712 -10.15 -0.06 -43.61
N GLY A 713 -8.94 -0.42 -44.04
CA GLY A 713 -8.70 -1.16 -45.28
C GLY A 713 -8.85 -0.33 -46.58
N LYS A 714 -9.05 1.00 -46.46
CA LYS A 714 -9.00 1.94 -47.59
C LYS A 714 -7.56 2.14 -48.07
N ALA A 715 -6.71 2.60 -47.15
CA ALA A 715 -5.30 2.93 -47.39
C ALA A 715 -4.35 2.27 -46.37
N PRO A 716 -4.29 0.91 -46.31
CA PRO A 716 -3.38 0.20 -45.41
C PRO A 716 -1.91 0.40 -45.78
N ARG A 717 -1.03 0.52 -44.78
CA ARG A 717 0.43 0.72 -44.95
C ARG A 717 1.24 -0.53 -44.58
N TYR A 718 2.15 -0.95 -45.46
CA TYR A 718 2.89 -2.22 -45.35
C TYR A 718 4.36 -2.03 -44.94
N ASN A 719 4.60 -1.18 -43.94
CA ASN A 719 5.93 -0.90 -43.40
C ASN A 719 6.36 -1.84 -42.25
N ALA A 720 5.51 -2.77 -41.81
CA ALA A 720 5.83 -3.77 -40.78
C ALA A 720 6.13 -5.15 -41.38
N ARG A 721 7.25 -5.76 -40.94
CA ARG A 721 7.61 -7.16 -41.25
C ARG A 721 7.22 -8.13 -40.13
N ASP A 722 6.96 -7.64 -38.93
CA ASP A 722 6.60 -8.41 -37.75
C ASP A 722 5.08 -8.66 -37.62
N ALA A 723 4.25 -7.70 -38.05
CA ALA A 723 2.79 -7.77 -37.96
C ALA A 723 2.18 -9.06 -38.57
N VAL A 724 2.74 -9.56 -39.67
CA VAL A 724 2.29 -10.81 -40.30
C VAL A 724 2.56 -12.05 -39.43
N TRP A 725 3.63 -12.05 -38.65
CA TRP A 725 3.99 -13.18 -37.78
C TRP A 725 3.18 -13.18 -36.48
N PHE A 726 2.88 -12.00 -35.94
CA PHE A 726 1.91 -11.86 -34.85
C PHE A 726 0.50 -12.25 -35.31
N PHE A 727 0.07 -11.87 -36.53
CA PHE A 727 -1.19 -12.31 -37.13
C PHE A 727 -1.29 -13.84 -37.23
N LEU A 728 -0.24 -14.50 -37.72
CA LEU A 728 -0.20 -15.97 -37.80
C LEU A 728 -0.24 -16.64 -36.41
N GLN A 729 0.47 -16.08 -35.44
CA GLN A 729 0.43 -16.52 -34.04
C GLN A 729 -0.96 -16.32 -33.41
N ALA A 730 -1.62 -15.20 -33.70
CA ALA A 730 -2.98 -14.91 -33.25
C ALA A 730 -4.02 -15.89 -33.83
N ILE A 731 -3.89 -16.29 -35.11
CA ILE A 731 -4.70 -17.38 -35.69
C ILE A 731 -4.38 -18.70 -34.99
N GLN A 732 -3.10 -19.02 -34.78
CA GLN A 732 -2.70 -20.23 -34.08
C GLN A 732 -3.35 -20.32 -32.68
N ASP A 733 -3.33 -19.23 -31.92
CA ASP A 733 -3.95 -19.14 -30.60
C ASP A 733 -5.49 -19.17 -30.67
N PHE A 734 -6.10 -18.56 -31.69
CA PHE A 734 -7.54 -18.72 -31.97
C PHE A 734 -7.90 -20.21 -32.15
N THR A 735 -7.14 -20.97 -32.95
CA THR A 735 -7.42 -22.40 -33.18
C THR A 735 -7.22 -23.29 -31.94
N LYS A 736 -6.50 -22.81 -30.92
CA LYS A 736 -6.24 -23.52 -29.66
C LYS A 736 -7.25 -23.17 -28.56
N ILE A 737 -7.66 -21.90 -28.46
CA ILE A 737 -8.47 -21.38 -27.35
C ILE A 737 -9.96 -21.45 -27.67
N VAL A 738 -10.36 -21.17 -28.92
CA VAL A 738 -11.77 -21.11 -29.30
C VAL A 738 -12.31 -22.53 -29.52
N PRO A 739 -13.47 -22.90 -28.94
CA PRO A 739 -14.16 -24.16 -29.25
C PRO A 739 -14.39 -24.30 -30.76
N ASP A 740 -14.00 -25.44 -31.34
CA ASP A 740 -13.97 -25.68 -32.79
C ASP A 740 -13.20 -24.62 -33.62
N GLY A 741 -12.31 -23.84 -32.99
CA GLY A 741 -11.62 -22.70 -33.58
C GLY A 741 -10.79 -23.04 -34.84
N ILE A 742 -10.41 -24.30 -35.03
CA ILE A 742 -9.76 -24.79 -36.26
C ILE A 742 -10.61 -24.54 -37.53
N GLN A 743 -11.94 -24.41 -37.40
CA GLN A 743 -12.82 -24.08 -38.52
C GLN A 743 -12.52 -22.71 -39.16
N VAL A 744 -11.87 -21.79 -38.43
CA VAL A 744 -11.45 -20.48 -38.97
C VAL A 744 -10.58 -20.62 -40.22
N LEU A 745 -9.83 -21.72 -40.38
CA LEU A 745 -9.02 -21.99 -41.56
C LEU A 745 -9.84 -22.11 -42.86
N ASN A 746 -11.10 -22.52 -42.76
CA ASN A 746 -12.03 -22.67 -43.88
C ASN A 746 -12.86 -21.40 -44.16
N GLU A 747 -12.75 -20.38 -43.30
CA GLU A 747 -13.54 -19.15 -43.45
C GLU A 747 -13.14 -18.37 -44.70
N LYS A 748 -14.16 -17.93 -45.44
CA LYS A 748 -13.99 -17.27 -46.73
C LYS A 748 -13.88 -15.77 -46.58
N VAL A 749 -12.70 -15.24 -46.90
CA VAL A 749 -12.37 -13.82 -46.84
C VAL A 749 -12.43 -13.23 -48.25
N ARG A 750 -13.33 -12.26 -48.48
CA ARG A 750 -13.30 -11.45 -49.72
C ARG A 750 -12.05 -10.58 -49.71
N ARG A 751 -11.31 -10.57 -50.81
CA ARG A 751 -9.95 -10.02 -50.86
C ARG A 751 -9.92 -8.59 -51.39
N ARG A 752 -9.41 -7.65 -50.57
CA ARG A 752 -9.25 -6.23 -50.91
C ARG A 752 -8.24 -6.04 -52.05
N PHE A 753 -7.16 -6.83 -52.05
CA PHE A 753 -6.15 -6.93 -53.11
C PHE A 753 -6.15 -8.35 -53.70
N LEU A 754 -5.91 -8.49 -55.00
CA LEU A 754 -5.96 -9.79 -55.67
C LEU A 754 -4.85 -10.71 -55.11
N PRO A 755 -5.11 -12.01 -54.86
CA PRO A 755 -4.09 -12.93 -54.36
C PRO A 755 -2.86 -12.99 -55.27
N TYR A 756 -1.66 -12.98 -54.68
CA TYR A 756 -0.36 -12.95 -55.36
C TYR A 756 -0.09 -11.73 -56.27
N ASP A 757 -0.96 -10.72 -56.30
CA ASP A 757 -0.77 -9.47 -57.06
C ASP A 757 -0.36 -8.31 -56.12
N ASP A 758 0.74 -7.64 -56.47
CA ASP A 758 1.30 -6.51 -55.72
C ASP A 758 0.80 -5.15 -56.21
N THR A 759 -0.05 -5.13 -57.24
CA THR A 759 -0.66 -3.91 -57.79
C THR A 759 -1.54 -3.23 -56.73
N TRP A 760 -1.36 -1.92 -56.54
CA TRP A 760 -2.28 -1.12 -55.73
C TRP A 760 -3.48 -0.65 -56.56
N PHE A 761 -4.66 -0.64 -55.94
CA PHE A 761 -5.88 -0.02 -56.44
C PHE A 761 -6.79 0.35 -55.25
N SER A 762 -7.69 1.32 -55.43
CA SER A 762 -8.61 1.83 -54.40
C SER A 762 -9.70 0.82 -54.00
N ASP A 763 -10.38 1.05 -52.88
CA ASP A 763 -11.40 0.13 -52.32
C ASP A 763 -12.74 0.15 -53.08
N ASP A 764 -12.94 1.17 -53.92
CA ASP A 764 -14.03 1.33 -54.88
C ASP A 764 -13.69 0.81 -56.29
N ASP A 765 -12.47 0.35 -56.56
CA ASP A 765 -12.10 -0.28 -57.82
C ASP A 765 -12.86 -1.61 -58.01
N SER A 766 -13.34 -1.86 -59.22
CA SER A 766 -14.02 -3.10 -59.64
C SER A 766 -13.29 -4.42 -59.30
N ARG A 767 -11.98 -4.38 -59.02
CA ARG A 767 -11.15 -5.51 -58.59
C ARG A 767 -11.23 -5.77 -57.08
N ALA A 768 -11.54 -4.75 -56.27
CA ALA A 768 -11.61 -4.87 -54.81
C ALA A 768 -12.75 -5.81 -54.40
N TYR A 769 -12.45 -6.73 -53.47
CA TYR A 769 -13.39 -7.71 -52.93
C TYR A 769 -14.03 -8.65 -53.98
N ARG A 770 -13.46 -8.71 -55.19
CA ARG A 770 -13.91 -9.60 -56.29
C ARG A 770 -13.53 -11.06 -56.05
N GLU A 771 -12.27 -11.28 -55.65
CA GLU A 771 -11.75 -12.62 -55.34
C GLU A 771 -12.02 -12.97 -53.87
N THR A 772 -11.96 -14.27 -53.57
CA THR A 772 -12.14 -14.80 -52.22
C THR A 772 -11.09 -15.87 -51.95
N SER A 773 -10.45 -15.80 -50.78
CA SER A 773 -9.52 -16.81 -50.29
C SER A 773 -10.02 -17.34 -48.95
N THR A 774 -9.83 -18.63 -48.68
CA THR A 774 -9.92 -19.18 -47.33
C THR A 774 -8.75 -18.71 -46.47
N VAL A 775 -8.91 -18.63 -45.16
CA VAL A 775 -7.79 -18.29 -44.25
C VAL A 775 -6.60 -19.26 -44.45
N ALA A 776 -6.83 -20.54 -44.75
CA ALA A 776 -5.77 -21.48 -45.08
C ALA A 776 -4.97 -21.09 -46.35
N GLU A 777 -5.65 -20.65 -47.42
CA GLU A 777 -5.00 -20.15 -48.64
C GLU A 777 -4.22 -18.85 -48.39
N ILE A 778 -4.70 -17.99 -47.49
CA ILE A 778 -4.03 -16.75 -47.09
C ILE A 778 -2.73 -17.06 -46.32
N ILE A 779 -2.77 -18.08 -45.43
CA ILE A 779 -1.56 -18.56 -44.74
C ILE A 779 -0.57 -19.16 -45.76
N GLN A 780 -1.04 -19.98 -46.72
CA GLN A 780 -0.19 -20.49 -47.81
C GLN A 780 0.44 -19.36 -48.62
N GLU A 781 -0.33 -18.31 -48.96
CA GLU A 781 0.15 -17.14 -49.69
C GLU A 781 1.28 -16.43 -48.94
N ILE A 782 1.12 -16.17 -47.63
CA ILE A 782 2.19 -15.58 -46.80
C ILE A 782 3.48 -16.40 -46.88
N PHE A 783 3.39 -17.71 -46.66
CA PHE A 783 4.57 -18.59 -46.66
C PHE A 783 5.22 -18.69 -48.05
N GLN A 784 4.42 -18.83 -49.11
CA GLN A 784 4.93 -18.91 -50.47
C GLN A 784 5.59 -17.60 -50.91
N ARG A 785 5.00 -16.45 -50.57
CA ARG A 785 5.56 -15.12 -50.84
C ARG A 785 6.91 -14.92 -50.16
N HIS A 786 7.04 -15.27 -48.88
CA HIS A 786 8.32 -15.21 -48.17
C HIS A 786 9.36 -16.16 -48.78
N ALA A 787 8.96 -17.37 -49.17
CA ALA A 787 9.85 -18.36 -49.76
C ALA A 787 10.36 -17.96 -51.16
N SER A 788 9.52 -17.33 -51.97
CA SER A 788 9.89 -16.76 -53.27
C SER A 788 10.74 -15.49 -53.15
N GLY A 789 10.75 -14.84 -51.99
CA GLY A 789 11.33 -13.52 -51.76
C GLY A 789 10.32 -12.40 -52.05
N ILE A 790 10.34 -11.39 -51.20
CA ILE A 790 9.50 -10.20 -51.27
C ILE A 790 10.42 -9.01 -51.53
N SER A 791 10.14 -8.23 -52.57
CA SER A 791 10.83 -6.96 -52.85
C SER A 791 9.81 -6.00 -53.45
N PHE A 792 9.54 -4.91 -52.76
CA PHE A 792 8.63 -3.86 -53.24
C PHE A 792 9.02 -2.50 -52.66
N ARG A 793 8.59 -1.45 -53.35
CA ARG A 793 8.61 -0.08 -52.83
C ARG A 793 7.21 0.26 -52.31
N GLU A 794 7.11 0.89 -51.14
CA GLU A 794 5.82 1.29 -50.57
C GLU A 794 4.99 2.09 -51.58
N TYR A 795 3.69 1.79 -51.66
CA TYR A 795 2.77 2.55 -52.52
C TYR A 795 2.64 3.99 -51.99
N ASN A 796 2.69 4.98 -52.90
CA ASN A 796 2.80 6.41 -52.58
C ASN A 796 4.06 6.81 -51.78
N ALA A 797 5.15 6.04 -51.88
CA ALA A 797 6.46 6.40 -51.32
C ALA A 797 6.88 7.84 -51.64
N GLY A 798 7.07 8.64 -50.59
CA GLY A 798 7.36 10.07 -50.65
C GLY A 798 6.85 10.80 -49.41
N PRO A 799 7.04 12.13 -49.32
CA PRO A 799 6.68 12.92 -48.14
C PRO A 799 5.21 12.88 -47.74
N ASP A 800 4.30 12.63 -48.69
CA ASP A 800 2.86 12.52 -48.44
C ASP A 800 2.47 11.23 -47.68
N LEU A 801 3.29 10.16 -47.79
CA LEU A 801 3.14 8.93 -47.01
C LEU A 801 3.93 8.98 -45.71
N ASP A 802 5.14 9.52 -45.76
CA ASP A 802 6.04 9.63 -44.61
C ASP A 802 6.99 10.81 -44.80
N MET A 803 6.69 11.93 -44.15
CA MET A 803 7.47 13.16 -44.27
C MET A 803 8.83 13.12 -43.56
N GLN A 804 9.14 12.04 -42.84
CA GLN A 804 10.38 11.89 -42.05
C GLN A 804 11.34 10.90 -42.71
N MET A 805 10.83 9.80 -43.26
CA MET A 805 11.60 8.74 -43.92
C MET A 805 12.36 9.23 -45.16
N LYS A 806 13.53 8.63 -45.42
CA LYS A 806 14.30 8.86 -46.66
C LYS A 806 13.83 7.96 -47.79
N ASP A 807 14.22 8.28 -49.02
CA ASP A 807 13.81 7.55 -50.23
C ASP A 807 14.11 6.04 -50.15
N GLU A 808 15.27 5.70 -49.58
CA GLU A 808 15.76 4.32 -49.38
C GLU A 808 14.93 3.55 -48.34
N GLY A 809 14.27 4.23 -47.42
CA GLY A 809 13.45 3.62 -46.38
C GLY A 809 12.16 3.00 -46.92
N PHE A 810 11.61 3.56 -48.01
CA PHE A 810 10.40 3.06 -48.66
C PHE A 810 10.61 1.75 -49.42
N GLN A 811 11.86 1.30 -49.62
CA GLN A 811 12.16 -0.02 -50.18
C GLN A 811 12.10 -1.08 -49.08
N VAL A 812 11.28 -2.10 -49.29
CA VAL A 812 11.08 -3.23 -48.37
C VAL A 812 11.46 -4.53 -49.07
N ASP A 813 12.55 -5.12 -48.60
CA ASP A 813 13.02 -6.43 -49.03
C ASP A 813 12.91 -7.43 -47.87
N VAL A 814 12.43 -8.65 -48.17
CA VAL A 814 12.37 -9.79 -47.24
C VAL A 814 12.74 -11.07 -48.00
N ARG A 815 13.65 -11.87 -47.44
CA ARG A 815 14.14 -13.12 -48.05
C ARG A 815 14.38 -14.18 -46.99
N VAL A 816 14.21 -15.46 -47.36
CA VAL A 816 14.66 -16.57 -46.53
C VAL A 816 16.12 -16.88 -46.85
N ASP A 817 16.96 -17.03 -45.82
CA ASP A 817 18.24 -17.69 -45.95
C ASP A 817 18.04 -19.20 -45.87
N TRP A 818 18.16 -19.91 -46.99
CA TRP A 818 17.92 -21.35 -47.03
C TRP A 818 19.03 -22.20 -46.40
N GLU A 819 20.16 -21.62 -45.99
CA GLU A 819 21.14 -22.33 -45.15
C GLU A 819 20.58 -22.53 -43.74
N THR A 820 20.15 -21.43 -43.11
CA THR A 820 19.65 -21.40 -41.72
C THR A 820 18.14 -21.61 -41.58
N GLY A 821 17.36 -21.31 -42.62
CA GLY A 821 15.90 -21.23 -42.59
C GLY A 821 15.35 -19.90 -42.05
N LEU A 822 16.19 -18.93 -41.68
CA LEU A 822 15.77 -17.68 -41.05
C LEU A 822 15.27 -16.66 -42.08
N VAL A 823 14.30 -15.83 -41.68
CA VAL A 823 13.78 -14.71 -42.48
C VAL A 823 14.61 -13.46 -42.20
N PHE A 824 15.22 -12.94 -43.25
CA PHE A 824 15.94 -11.67 -43.28
C PHE A 824 15.08 -10.60 -43.93
N GLY A 825 15.09 -9.36 -43.43
CA GLY A 825 14.50 -8.26 -44.17
C GLY A 825 14.71 -6.88 -43.57
N GLY A 826 14.19 -5.87 -44.26
CA GLY A 826 14.38 -4.46 -43.93
C GLY A 826 15.75 -3.93 -44.36
N ASN A 827 16.02 -2.68 -44.01
CA ASN A 827 17.31 -2.02 -44.24
C ASN A 827 17.56 -0.94 -43.16
N GLN A 828 18.75 -0.37 -43.14
CA GLN A 828 19.18 0.65 -42.16
C GLN A 828 18.42 1.99 -42.22
N TRP A 829 17.52 2.18 -43.20
CA TRP A 829 16.68 3.35 -43.40
C TRP A 829 15.20 3.11 -43.09
N ASN A 830 14.82 1.89 -42.67
CA ASN A 830 13.42 1.55 -42.37
C ASN A 830 13.23 0.90 -40.98
N CYS A 831 11.95 0.80 -40.61
CA CYS A 831 11.48 0.50 -39.26
C CYS A 831 10.56 -0.73 -39.25
N GLY A 832 11.04 -1.84 -39.81
CA GLY A 832 10.21 -3.03 -40.07
C GLY A 832 9.74 -3.86 -38.86
N THR A 833 9.97 -3.43 -37.62
CA THR A 833 9.60 -4.15 -36.38
C THR A 833 9.13 -3.17 -35.32
N TRP A 834 8.40 -3.62 -34.31
CA TRP A 834 7.82 -2.81 -33.22
C TRP A 834 8.70 -1.73 -32.59
N MET A 835 10.03 -1.88 -32.65
CA MET A 835 10.96 -0.81 -32.34
C MET A 835 11.09 0.16 -33.53
N ASP A 836 10.02 0.88 -33.88
CA ASP A 836 9.84 1.54 -35.19
C ASP A 836 10.02 3.07 -35.25
N LYS A 837 10.49 3.71 -34.17
CA LYS A 837 10.70 5.17 -34.14
C LYS A 837 11.63 5.68 -35.27
N MET A 838 11.07 6.38 -36.25
CA MET A 838 11.80 7.17 -37.23
C MET A 838 12.27 8.49 -36.61
N GLY A 839 13.52 8.89 -36.85
CA GLY A 839 14.04 10.19 -36.42
C GLY A 839 13.43 11.35 -37.21
N GLU A 840 13.20 12.48 -36.55
CA GLU A 840 12.46 13.65 -37.10
C GLU A 840 13.21 14.98 -36.93
N SER A 841 14.11 15.12 -35.96
CA SER A 841 14.76 16.41 -35.68
C SER A 841 15.73 16.80 -36.80
N THR A 842 15.45 17.94 -37.42
CA THR A 842 16.41 18.64 -38.28
C THR A 842 17.54 19.26 -37.47
N ASN A 843 17.28 19.68 -36.23
CA ASN A 843 18.24 20.39 -35.37
C ASN A 843 19.37 19.48 -34.89
N SER A 844 19.07 18.22 -34.57
CA SER A 844 20.08 17.21 -34.25
C SER A 844 20.62 16.46 -35.47
N GLY A 845 20.07 16.73 -36.68
CA GLY A 845 20.38 15.98 -37.89
C GLY A 845 19.90 14.52 -37.90
N ASN A 846 18.93 14.14 -37.05
CA ASN A 846 18.43 12.76 -36.97
C ASN A 846 17.21 12.47 -37.87
N LYS A 847 16.66 13.48 -38.55
CA LYS A 847 15.55 13.30 -39.50
C LYS A 847 15.86 12.23 -40.56
N GLY A 848 14.99 11.23 -40.67
CA GLY A 848 15.13 10.11 -41.61
C GLY A 848 16.20 9.09 -41.22
N HIS A 849 16.67 9.11 -39.96
CA HIS A 849 17.53 8.07 -39.40
C HIS A 849 16.75 7.29 -38.32
N PRO A 850 16.32 6.04 -38.60
CA PRO A 850 15.67 5.18 -37.61
C PRO A 850 16.40 5.15 -36.26
N GLY A 851 15.65 5.18 -35.16
CA GLY A 851 16.17 4.99 -33.81
C GLY A 851 16.78 3.60 -33.61
N THR A 852 16.09 2.60 -34.17
CA THR A 852 16.33 1.16 -34.00
C THR A 852 16.00 0.42 -35.31
N PRO A 853 16.81 0.56 -36.38
CA PRO A 853 16.61 -0.20 -37.61
C PRO A 853 16.97 -1.68 -37.36
N ARG A 854 15.96 -2.51 -37.15
CA ARG A 854 16.12 -3.95 -36.82
C ARG A 854 16.12 -4.82 -38.07
N ASP A 855 16.99 -4.48 -39.02
CA ASP A 855 17.18 -5.25 -40.24
C ASP A 855 17.97 -6.54 -40.01
N GLY A 856 18.01 -7.40 -41.03
CA GLY A 856 18.49 -8.77 -40.89
C GLY A 856 17.42 -9.70 -40.30
N ALA A 857 17.83 -10.69 -39.50
CA ALA A 857 16.92 -11.68 -38.90
C ALA A 857 16.64 -11.34 -37.42
N ALA A 858 15.48 -10.75 -37.14
CA ALA A 858 15.03 -10.42 -35.78
C ALA A 858 14.56 -11.67 -35.00
N ILE A 859 14.96 -11.79 -33.73
CA ILE A 859 14.75 -13.01 -32.94
C ILE A 859 13.28 -13.39 -32.75
N GLU A 860 12.39 -12.42 -32.54
CA GLU A 860 10.96 -12.67 -32.37
C GLU A 860 10.29 -13.17 -33.64
N ILE A 861 10.68 -12.64 -34.81
CA ILE A 861 10.21 -13.11 -36.12
C ILE A 861 10.65 -14.57 -36.33
N SER A 862 11.90 -14.90 -36.02
CA SER A 862 12.43 -16.27 -36.12
C SER A 862 11.68 -17.26 -35.21
N GLY A 863 11.31 -16.83 -33.99
CA GLY A 863 10.50 -17.64 -33.07
C GLY A 863 9.05 -17.85 -33.54
N LEU A 864 8.37 -16.77 -33.97
CA LEU A 864 6.99 -16.81 -34.48
C LEU A 864 6.90 -17.64 -35.79
N LEU A 865 7.88 -17.51 -36.67
CA LEU A 865 8.04 -18.32 -37.88
C LEU A 865 8.13 -19.81 -37.54
N TYR A 866 9.03 -20.21 -36.62
CA TYR A 866 9.16 -21.60 -36.20
C TYR A 866 7.91 -22.15 -35.50
N SER A 867 7.26 -21.36 -34.63
CA SER A 867 5.97 -21.70 -34.00
C SER A 867 4.93 -22.03 -35.06
N THR A 868 4.82 -21.17 -36.08
CA THR A 868 3.84 -21.33 -37.16
C THR A 868 4.19 -22.52 -38.07
N LEU A 869 5.45 -22.69 -38.48
CA LEU A 869 5.90 -23.83 -39.29
C LEU A 869 5.64 -25.18 -38.59
N SER A 870 5.94 -25.25 -37.28
CA SER A 870 5.72 -26.48 -36.48
C SER A 870 4.23 -26.83 -36.39
N TRP A 871 3.38 -25.82 -36.25
CA TRP A 871 1.92 -25.98 -36.27
C TRP A 871 1.38 -26.38 -37.65
N LEU A 872 1.82 -25.72 -38.72
CA LEU A 872 1.43 -26.09 -40.09
C LEU A 872 1.90 -27.49 -40.48
N SER A 873 3.11 -27.90 -40.09
CA SER A 873 3.56 -29.28 -40.25
C SER A 873 2.60 -30.26 -39.57
N THR A 874 2.25 -29.98 -38.31
CA THR A 874 1.32 -30.82 -37.53
C THR A 874 -0.07 -30.89 -38.17
N LEU A 875 -0.60 -29.77 -38.68
CA LEU A 875 -1.90 -29.75 -39.36
C LEU A 875 -1.86 -30.44 -40.73
N ALA A 876 -0.78 -30.28 -41.50
CA ALA A 876 -0.60 -30.90 -42.80
C ALA A 876 -0.47 -32.44 -42.69
N ASP A 877 0.20 -32.94 -41.65
CA ASP A 877 0.28 -34.37 -41.35
C ASP A 877 -1.06 -34.94 -40.86
N GLN A 878 -1.88 -34.14 -40.17
CA GLN A 878 -3.26 -34.47 -39.81
C GLN A 878 -4.28 -34.30 -40.95
N GLY A 879 -3.87 -33.83 -42.14
CA GLY A 879 -4.79 -33.53 -43.25
C GLY A 879 -5.74 -32.34 -43.00
N LYS A 880 -5.43 -31.49 -42.01
CA LYS A 880 -6.22 -30.30 -41.61
C LYS A 880 -5.72 -29.00 -42.27
N PHE A 881 -4.61 -29.04 -42.98
CA PHE A 881 -4.10 -27.92 -43.79
C PHE A 881 -3.80 -28.44 -45.21
N PRO A 882 -4.16 -27.71 -46.29
CA PRO A 882 -4.17 -28.25 -47.65
C PRO A 882 -2.77 -28.42 -48.26
N SER A 883 -1.78 -27.66 -47.81
CA SER A 883 -0.39 -27.72 -48.29
C SER A 883 0.53 -28.42 -47.31
N LYS A 884 1.65 -28.96 -47.81
CA LYS A 884 2.73 -29.53 -46.99
C LYS A 884 4.00 -28.66 -46.95
N GLY A 885 4.02 -27.54 -47.69
CA GLY A 885 5.22 -26.72 -47.84
C GLY A 885 5.10 -25.60 -48.86
N VAL A 886 6.25 -25.20 -49.41
CA VAL A 886 6.39 -24.09 -50.36
C VAL A 886 7.40 -24.43 -51.46
N GLU A 887 7.27 -23.79 -52.62
CA GLU A 887 8.29 -23.80 -53.66
C GLU A 887 9.40 -22.77 -53.35
N VAL A 888 10.66 -23.16 -53.58
CA VAL A 888 11.86 -22.35 -53.29
C VAL A 888 12.66 -22.01 -54.56
N GLY A 889 12.05 -22.21 -55.73
CA GLY A 889 12.64 -21.93 -57.05
C GLY A 889 13.26 -23.16 -57.73
N SER A 890 13.45 -23.07 -59.05
CA SER A 890 14.06 -24.12 -59.89
C SER A 890 13.42 -25.52 -59.76
N GLY A 891 12.10 -25.58 -59.54
CA GLY A 891 11.37 -26.83 -59.34
C GLY A 891 11.65 -27.56 -58.02
N LYS A 892 12.33 -26.90 -57.07
CA LYS A 892 12.53 -27.41 -55.71
C LYS A 892 11.44 -26.88 -54.77
N SER A 893 11.03 -27.72 -53.84
CA SER A 893 10.16 -27.36 -52.72
C SER A 893 10.83 -27.73 -51.40
N ILE A 894 10.31 -27.16 -50.32
CA ILE A 894 10.67 -27.53 -48.94
C ILE A 894 9.37 -27.74 -48.16
N SER A 895 9.30 -28.81 -47.37
CA SER A 895 8.17 -29.02 -46.47
C SER A 895 8.24 -28.11 -45.24
N TYR A 896 7.10 -27.86 -44.60
CA TYR A 896 7.09 -27.11 -43.33
C TYR A 896 7.93 -27.79 -42.24
N ALA A 897 7.96 -29.12 -42.22
CA ALA A 897 8.79 -29.91 -41.31
C ALA A 897 10.28 -29.65 -41.53
N GLU A 898 10.75 -29.71 -42.78
CA GLU A 898 12.16 -29.48 -43.13
C GLU A 898 12.59 -28.03 -42.86
N TRP A 899 11.71 -27.06 -43.12
CA TRP A 899 11.98 -25.65 -42.82
C TRP A 899 12.05 -25.41 -41.29
N ALA A 900 11.11 -25.94 -40.50
CA ALA A 900 11.17 -25.89 -39.04
C ALA A 900 12.46 -26.56 -38.50
N ALA A 901 12.84 -27.71 -39.05
CA ALA A 901 14.06 -28.42 -38.66
C ALA A 901 15.34 -27.63 -39.00
N LYS A 902 15.38 -26.93 -40.14
CA LYS A 902 16.48 -26.01 -40.48
C LYS A 902 16.63 -24.90 -39.46
N ILE A 903 15.54 -24.23 -39.10
CA ILE A 903 15.57 -23.19 -38.06
C ILE A 903 16.06 -23.79 -36.74
N LYS A 904 15.47 -24.90 -36.29
CA LYS A 904 15.84 -25.56 -35.02
C LYS A 904 17.31 -25.93 -34.92
N SER A 905 17.90 -26.45 -36.00
CA SER A 905 19.31 -26.85 -36.04
C SER A 905 20.30 -25.66 -36.12
N ASN A 906 19.83 -24.46 -36.47
CA ASN A 906 20.67 -23.26 -36.60
C ASN A 906 20.40 -22.17 -35.56
N PHE A 907 19.22 -22.14 -34.94
CA PHE A 907 18.75 -21.02 -34.12
C PHE A 907 19.75 -20.65 -33.02
N GLU A 908 20.15 -21.61 -32.17
CA GLU A 908 21.13 -21.32 -31.12
C GLU A 908 22.50 -20.93 -31.69
N ARG A 909 22.96 -21.58 -32.78
CA ARG A 909 24.22 -21.23 -33.45
C ARG A 909 24.23 -19.75 -33.89
N CYS A 910 23.13 -19.26 -34.43
CA CYS A 910 22.99 -17.89 -34.90
C CYS A 910 22.83 -16.88 -33.75
N TYR A 911 21.96 -17.17 -32.78
CA TYR A 911 21.51 -16.21 -31.76
C TYR A 911 22.23 -16.31 -30.40
N TYR A 912 22.72 -17.46 -29.95
CA TYR A 912 23.27 -17.57 -28.59
C TYR A 912 24.70 -17.04 -28.48
N ILE A 913 24.99 -16.28 -27.42
CA ILE A 913 26.34 -15.84 -27.05
C ILE A 913 26.78 -16.61 -25.80
N PRO A 914 27.75 -17.53 -25.88
CA PRO A 914 28.13 -18.37 -24.75
C PRO A 914 28.81 -17.57 -23.64
N GLU A 915 28.58 -18.00 -22.39
CA GLU A 915 29.21 -17.41 -21.20
C GLU A 915 30.74 -17.50 -21.23
N ASN A 916 31.28 -18.62 -21.73
CA ASN A 916 32.71 -18.83 -21.89
C ASN A 916 33.16 -18.45 -23.32
N PRO A 917 34.08 -17.49 -23.52
CA PRO A 917 34.64 -17.16 -24.84
C PRO A 917 35.27 -18.34 -25.57
N ALA A 918 35.74 -19.38 -24.86
CA ALA A 918 36.29 -20.59 -25.48
C ALA A 918 35.25 -21.36 -26.34
N ASP A 919 33.96 -21.18 -26.05
CA ASP A 919 32.87 -21.78 -26.81
C ASP A 919 32.44 -20.97 -28.04
N ASP A 920 32.97 -19.74 -28.26
CA ASP A 920 32.57 -18.86 -29.38
C ASP A 920 32.67 -19.57 -30.73
N SER A 921 33.67 -20.44 -30.92
CA SER A 921 33.87 -21.25 -32.14
C SER A 921 32.71 -22.20 -32.51
N LYS A 922 31.74 -22.41 -31.60
CA LYS A 922 30.54 -23.24 -31.81
C LYS A 922 29.31 -22.41 -32.26
N TYR A 923 29.43 -21.09 -32.27
CA TYR A 923 28.37 -20.11 -32.54
C TYR A 923 28.86 -19.06 -33.55
N ASP A 924 27.94 -18.34 -34.17
CA ASP A 924 28.29 -17.28 -35.13
C ASP A 924 28.59 -15.97 -34.36
N VAL A 925 29.65 -15.97 -33.55
CA VAL A 925 30.01 -14.89 -32.62
C VAL A 925 31.30 -14.18 -33.02
N ASP A 926 31.24 -12.85 -33.15
CA ASP A 926 32.40 -11.97 -33.21
C ASP A 926 32.71 -11.45 -31.80
N SER A 927 33.70 -12.07 -31.15
CA SER A 927 34.10 -11.75 -29.78
C SER A 927 34.57 -10.30 -29.59
N THR A 928 34.89 -9.56 -30.66
CA THR A 928 35.41 -8.17 -30.57
C THR A 928 34.33 -7.13 -30.27
N ILE A 929 33.06 -7.48 -30.52
CA ILE A 929 31.89 -6.60 -30.35
C ILE A 929 30.86 -7.17 -29.35
N VAL A 930 31.18 -8.27 -28.66
CA VAL A 930 30.36 -8.83 -27.57
C VAL A 930 30.47 -7.97 -26.32
N HIS A 931 29.40 -7.25 -25.98
CA HIS A 931 29.30 -6.52 -24.71
C HIS A 931 28.85 -7.41 -23.53
N ARG A 932 27.90 -8.34 -23.77
CA ARG A 932 27.35 -9.25 -22.75
C ARG A 932 27.27 -10.69 -23.26
N ARG A 933 27.45 -11.65 -22.34
CA ARG A 933 27.46 -13.10 -22.60
C ARG A 933 26.39 -13.82 -21.77
N GLY A 934 26.05 -15.05 -22.16
CA GLY A 934 24.96 -15.82 -21.54
C GLY A 934 23.57 -15.36 -21.98
N ILE A 935 23.49 -14.72 -23.15
CA ILE A 935 22.27 -14.12 -23.69
C ILE A 935 22.00 -14.64 -25.11
N TYR A 936 20.77 -14.45 -25.57
CA TYR A 936 20.44 -14.52 -26.99
C TYR A 936 20.48 -13.10 -27.57
N LYS A 937 21.13 -12.96 -28.73
CA LYS A 937 21.18 -11.77 -29.57
C LYS A 937 19.78 -11.29 -29.93
N ASP A 938 19.64 -9.98 -30.13
CA ASP A 938 18.41 -9.40 -30.63
C ASP A 938 18.23 -9.64 -32.15
N LEU A 939 19.31 -9.47 -32.90
CA LEU A 939 19.36 -9.60 -34.36
C LEU A 939 20.46 -10.59 -34.77
N TYR A 940 20.37 -11.07 -36.00
CA TYR A 940 21.42 -11.87 -36.62
C TYR A 940 21.73 -11.35 -38.03
N ARG A 941 22.97 -10.90 -38.22
CA ARG A 941 23.53 -10.23 -39.39
C ARG A 941 22.70 -9.02 -39.84
N SER A 942 22.44 -8.10 -38.91
CA SER A 942 21.89 -6.76 -39.17
C SER A 942 22.91 -5.84 -39.88
N GLY A 943 22.46 -4.66 -40.31
CA GLY A 943 23.27 -3.69 -41.04
C GLY A 943 24.36 -3.00 -40.20
N LYS A 944 24.28 -3.03 -38.86
CA LYS A 944 25.39 -2.63 -37.98
C LYS A 944 25.74 -3.79 -37.05
N PRO A 945 26.92 -4.41 -37.17
CA PRO A 945 27.24 -5.65 -36.46
C PRO A 945 27.03 -5.63 -34.93
N TYR A 946 27.19 -4.48 -34.26
CA TYR A 946 26.96 -4.40 -32.81
C TYR A 946 25.48 -4.46 -32.40
N GLU A 947 24.54 -4.12 -33.30
CA GLU A 947 23.09 -4.15 -33.01
C GLU A 947 22.60 -5.60 -32.82
N ASP A 948 23.26 -6.59 -33.43
CA ASP A 948 23.07 -8.02 -33.15
C ASP A 948 23.29 -8.37 -31.66
N TYR A 949 24.38 -7.86 -31.07
CA TYR A 949 24.86 -8.28 -29.75
C TYR A 949 24.23 -7.50 -28.58
N GLN A 950 23.24 -6.64 -28.85
CA GLN A 950 22.52 -5.90 -27.83
C GLN A 950 21.60 -6.82 -27.02
N PHE A 951 21.60 -6.64 -25.69
CA PHE A 951 20.64 -7.34 -24.83
C PHE A 951 19.35 -6.53 -24.76
N ARG A 952 18.26 -7.12 -25.27
CA ARG A 952 16.93 -6.52 -25.44
C ARG A 952 15.84 -7.53 -25.07
N PRO A 953 14.61 -7.11 -24.71
CA PRO A 953 13.57 -8.04 -24.24
C PRO A 953 12.94 -8.93 -25.33
N ASN A 954 13.27 -8.73 -26.61
CA ASN A 954 12.59 -9.37 -27.75
C ASN A 954 12.71 -10.90 -27.78
N PHE A 955 13.79 -11.47 -27.21
CA PHE A 955 13.96 -12.93 -27.12
C PHE A 955 12.81 -13.61 -26.34
N ALA A 956 12.15 -12.87 -25.43
CA ALA A 956 11.06 -13.41 -24.60
C ALA A 956 9.83 -13.82 -25.44
N VAL A 957 9.60 -13.15 -26.56
CA VAL A 957 8.55 -13.53 -27.52
C VAL A 957 8.86 -14.91 -28.09
N ALA A 958 10.07 -15.09 -28.62
CA ALA A 958 10.53 -16.36 -29.17
C ALA A 958 10.54 -17.50 -28.13
N MET A 959 11.01 -17.23 -26.91
CA MET A 959 10.95 -18.20 -25.80
C MET A 959 9.53 -18.62 -25.43
N THR A 960 8.57 -17.70 -25.49
CA THR A 960 7.17 -17.99 -25.16
C THR A 960 6.51 -18.87 -26.24
N VAL A 961 6.61 -18.48 -27.51
CA VAL A 961 5.93 -19.17 -28.62
C VAL A 961 6.66 -20.43 -29.10
N ALA A 962 7.98 -20.47 -28.98
CA ALA A 962 8.86 -21.50 -29.54
C ALA A 962 9.94 -21.98 -28.53
N PRO A 963 9.54 -22.50 -27.35
CA PRO A 963 10.48 -22.89 -26.29
C PRO A 963 11.48 -23.96 -26.75
N ASP A 964 11.07 -24.85 -27.65
CA ASP A 964 11.84 -25.96 -28.21
C ASP A 964 13.08 -25.54 -29.02
N LEU A 965 13.23 -24.24 -29.32
CA LEU A 965 14.43 -23.67 -29.95
C LEU A 965 15.58 -23.44 -28.96
N PHE A 966 15.32 -23.52 -27.65
CA PHE A 966 16.24 -23.08 -26.61
C PHE A 966 16.66 -24.24 -25.70
N THR A 967 17.95 -24.36 -25.43
CA THR A 967 18.48 -25.23 -24.37
C THR A 967 18.04 -24.68 -23.01
N LEU A 968 17.38 -25.50 -22.20
CA LEU A 968 16.78 -25.14 -20.90
C LEU A 968 17.70 -24.26 -20.02
N GLU A 969 18.92 -24.71 -19.75
CA GLU A 969 19.87 -23.97 -18.89
C GLU A 969 20.28 -22.62 -19.48
N LYS A 970 20.48 -22.53 -20.81
CA LYS A 970 20.81 -21.27 -21.50
C LYS A 970 19.64 -20.28 -21.45
N ALA A 971 18.42 -20.79 -21.61
CA ALA A 971 17.19 -19.99 -21.52
C ALA A 971 16.99 -19.43 -20.12
N LEU A 972 17.07 -20.29 -19.09
CA LEU A 972 17.03 -19.88 -17.69
C LEU A 972 18.10 -18.83 -17.37
N ARG A 973 19.33 -19.04 -17.84
CA ARG A 973 20.42 -18.08 -17.65
C ARG A 973 20.15 -16.70 -18.28
N THR A 974 19.60 -16.69 -19.49
CA THR A 974 19.19 -15.44 -20.17
C THR A 974 18.04 -14.75 -19.43
N LEU A 975 17.08 -15.53 -18.92
CA LEU A 975 15.92 -15.02 -18.16
C LEU A 975 16.36 -14.42 -16.80
N GLU A 976 17.28 -15.06 -16.09
CA GLU A 976 17.91 -14.51 -14.87
C GLU A 976 18.65 -13.18 -15.14
N LEU A 977 19.36 -13.09 -16.26
CA LEU A 977 20.01 -11.86 -16.69
C LEU A 977 18.97 -10.78 -17.04
N ALA A 978 17.87 -11.11 -17.73
CA ALA A 978 16.83 -10.15 -18.06
C ALA A 978 16.09 -9.64 -16.81
N ASP A 979 15.82 -10.52 -15.84
CA ASP A 979 15.17 -10.19 -14.56
C ASP A 979 15.97 -9.21 -13.70
N SER A 980 17.30 -9.19 -13.87
CA SER A 980 18.25 -8.39 -13.10
C SER A 980 18.84 -7.19 -13.85
N VAL A 981 18.70 -7.14 -15.19
CA VAL A 981 19.29 -6.09 -16.05
C VAL A 981 18.24 -5.30 -16.82
N LEU A 982 17.20 -5.97 -17.35
CA LEU A 982 16.21 -5.35 -18.23
C LEU A 982 14.88 -5.08 -17.52
N ARG A 983 14.49 -5.88 -16.52
CA ARG A 983 13.20 -5.71 -15.84
C ARG A 983 13.21 -4.50 -14.90
N GLY A 984 12.48 -3.44 -15.28
CA GLY A 984 12.12 -2.33 -14.40
C GLY A 984 11.00 -2.70 -13.42
N PRO A 985 10.40 -1.71 -12.73
CA PRO A 985 9.31 -1.97 -11.79
C PRO A 985 8.00 -2.40 -12.46
N MET A 986 7.75 -1.93 -13.69
CA MET A 986 6.55 -2.23 -14.48
C MET A 986 6.89 -2.74 -15.88
N GLY A 987 7.78 -2.03 -16.59
CA GLY A 987 8.20 -2.37 -17.95
C GLY A 987 9.54 -3.10 -18.04
N MET A 988 9.83 -3.65 -19.22
CA MET A 988 11.16 -4.12 -19.63
C MET A 988 11.89 -2.99 -20.36
N ALA A 989 13.06 -2.59 -19.86
CA ALA A 989 13.97 -1.69 -20.54
C ALA A 989 14.29 -2.23 -21.93
N THR A 990 14.07 -1.39 -22.95
CA THR A 990 14.21 -1.77 -24.36
C THR A 990 15.65 -2.04 -24.82
N LEU A 991 16.63 -1.65 -24.00
CA LEU A 991 18.06 -1.86 -24.19
C LEU A 991 18.77 -2.01 -22.83
N ASP A 992 19.84 -2.79 -22.79
CA ASP A 992 20.76 -2.94 -21.66
C ASP A 992 21.22 -1.57 -21.09
N PRO A 993 21.03 -1.29 -19.79
CA PRO A 993 21.50 -0.05 -19.14
C PRO A 993 23.02 0.22 -19.22
N LYS A 994 23.82 -0.75 -19.67
CA LYS A 994 25.26 -0.61 -19.92
C LYS A 994 25.64 -0.31 -21.38
N ASP A 995 24.71 -0.40 -22.32
CA ASP A 995 24.98 -0.07 -23.72
C ASP A 995 25.20 1.45 -23.88
N LEU A 996 26.13 1.86 -24.76
CA LEU A 996 26.43 3.28 -25.01
C LEU A 996 25.26 4.06 -25.62
N ASN A 997 24.29 3.36 -26.21
CA ASN A 997 23.08 3.95 -26.78
C ASN A 997 21.92 4.05 -25.76
N TYR A 998 22.11 3.60 -24.51
CA TYR A 998 21.05 3.59 -23.50
C TYR A 998 20.65 5.01 -23.04
N ASN A 999 19.45 5.43 -23.46
CA ASN A 999 18.84 6.73 -23.18
C ASN A 999 17.39 6.51 -22.71
N PRO A 1000 17.14 6.29 -21.41
CA PRO A 1000 15.86 5.77 -20.89
C PRO A 1000 14.77 6.81 -20.60
N TYR A 1001 14.95 8.04 -21.07
CA TYR A 1001 14.02 9.15 -20.88
C TYR A 1001 13.41 9.56 -22.21
N TYR A 1002 12.23 9.05 -22.52
CA TYR A 1002 11.48 9.45 -23.72
C TYR A 1002 10.80 10.79 -23.46
N VAL A 1003 11.17 11.79 -24.27
CA VAL A 1003 10.54 13.11 -24.35
C VAL A 1003 10.35 13.43 -25.83
N ASN A 1004 9.15 13.17 -26.36
CA ASN A 1004 8.88 13.29 -27.79
C ASN A 1004 8.94 14.74 -28.29
N SER A 1005 8.63 15.69 -27.40
CA SER A 1005 8.67 17.12 -27.66
C SER A 1005 10.08 17.73 -27.68
N GLU A 1006 11.11 17.01 -27.23
CA GLU A 1006 12.50 17.50 -27.26
C GLU A 1006 12.92 17.85 -28.69
N ASP A 1007 13.57 19.00 -28.90
CA ASP A 1007 14.15 19.37 -30.20
C ASP A 1007 15.57 19.96 -30.06
N SER A 1008 16.38 19.28 -29.25
CA SER A 1008 17.77 19.62 -28.98
C SER A 1008 18.68 19.23 -30.15
N THR A 1009 19.97 19.52 -30.01
CA THR A 1009 21.02 19.04 -30.92
C THR A 1009 21.46 17.59 -30.64
N ASN A 1010 20.88 16.90 -29.64
CA ASN A 1010 21.25 15.52 -29.31
C ASN A 1010 20.65 14.53 -30.30
N PHE A 1011 21.49 13.93 -31.14
CA PHE A 1011 21.07 12.93 -32.14
C PHE A 1011 20.32 11.74 -31.54
N ALA A 1012 20.66 11.33 -30.31
CA ALA A 1012 20.08 10.15 -29.68
C ALA A 1012 18.64 10.36 -29.16
N THR A 1013 18.35 11.51 -28.56
CA THR A 1013 17.10 11.77 -27.83
C THR A 1013 16.15 12.72 -28.54
N SER A 1014 16.65 13.67 -29.33
CA SER A 1014 15.84 14.70 -29.98
C SER A 1014 14.72 14.11 -30.86
N LYS A 1015 13.52 14.68 -30.75
CA LYS A 1015 12.22 14.17 -31.23
C LYS A 1015 11.90 12.73 -30.78
N GLY A 1016 12.37 12.37 -29.59
CA GLY A 1016 12.15 11.07 -28.97
C GLY A 1016 12.76 9.89 -29.73
N ARG A 1017 13.85 10.07 -30.49
CA ARG A 1017 14.49 8.98 -31.27
C ARG A 1017 14.92 7.78 -30.40
N ASN A 1018 15.06 7.98 -29.10
CA ASN A 1018 15.35 6.97 -28.09
C ASN A 1018 14.15 6.12 -27.61
N TYR A 1019 12.98 6.19 -28.26
CA TYR A 1019 11.74 5.50 -27.86
C TYR A 1019 11.91 4.01 -27.48
N HIS A 1020 12.84 3.31 -28.16
CA HIS A 1020 13.20 1.91 -27.90
C HIS A 1020 14.70 1.73 -27.59
N GLN A 1021 15.33 2.73 -26.98
CA GLN A 1021 16.77 2.72 -26.64
C GLN A 1021 16.99 2.84 -25.12
N GLY A 1022 16.08 2.29 -24.30
CA GLY A 1022 16.18 2.35 -22.85
C GLY A 1022 14.87 2.51 -22.08
N PRO A 1023 13.81 3.19 -22.61
CA PRO A 1023 12.51 3.26 -21.94
C PRO A 1023 11.95 1.86 -21.66
N GLU A 1024 11.15 1.76 -20.61
CA GLU A 1024 10.67 0.51 -20.02
C GLU A 1024 9.26 0.20 -20.52
N TRP A 1025 9.14 -0.72 -21.48
CA TRP A 1025 7.87 -1.04 -22.14
C TRP A 1025 7.11 -2.16 -21.41
N LEU A 1026 5.79 -2.06 -21.31
CA LEU A 1026 5.02 -2.99 -20.47
C LEU A 1026 4.61 -4.29 -21.19
N TRP A 1027 4.29 -4.26 -22.48
CA TRP A 1027 3.89 -5.48 -23.21
C TRP A 1027 4.97 -6.58 -23.23
N PRO A 1028 6.29 -6.30 -23.33
CA PRO A 1028 7.32 -7.33 -23.25
C PRO A 1028 7.46 -7.93 -21.83
N THR A 1029 7.01 -7.22 -20.77
CA THR A 1029 6.97 -7.78 -19.41
C THR A 1029 6.10 -9.04 -19.37
N GLY A 1030 4.94 -9.03 -20.06
CA GLY A 1030 4.07 -10.21 -20.13
C GLY A 1030 4.75 -11.40 -20.79
N TYR A 1031 5.38 -11.21 -21.96
CA TYR A 1031 6.17 -12.26 -22.61
C TYR A 1031 7.35 -12.74 -21.76
N PHE A 1032 8.07 -11.82 -21.11
CA PHE A 1032 9.17 -12.17 -20.20
C PHE A 1032 8.70 -13.03 -19.03
N LEU A 1033 7.61 -12.65 -18.36
CA LEU A 1033 7.05 -13.40 -17.23
C LEU A 1033 6.49 -14.77 -17.67
N ARG A 1034 5.89 -14.86 -18.86
CA ARG A 1034 5.42 -16.13 -19.44
C ARG A 1034 6.58 -17.07 -19.75
N ALA A 1035 7.65 -16.55 -20.37
CA ALA A 1035 8.88 -17.31 -20.61
C ALA A 1035 9.52 -17.77 -19.29
N LEU A 1036 9.65 -16.87 -18.31
CA LEU A 1036 10.19 -17.19 -16.98
C LEU A 1036 9.40 -18.32 -16.30
N MET A 1037 8.07 -18.22 -16.25
CA MET A 1037 7.21 -19.27 -15.71
C MET A 1037 7.42 -20.60 -16.42
N LYS A 1038 7.40 -20.58 -17.76
CA LYS A 1038 7.48 -21.78 -18.61
C LYS A 1038 8.81 -22.52 -18.45
N PHE A 1039 9.94 -21.81 -18.52
CA PHE A 1039 11.26 -22.43 -18.38
C PHE A 1039 11.57 -22.85 -16.95
N VAL A 1040 11.09 -22.14 -15.92
CA VAL A 1040 11.21 -22.60 -14.52
C VAL A 1040 10.45 -23.91 -14.31
N LEU A 1041 9.23 -24.02 -14.83
CA LEU A 1041 8.42 -25.24 -14.71
C LEU A 1041 8.97 -26.41 -15.55
N MET A 1042 9.60 -26.14 -16.70
CA MET A 1042 10.36 -27.15 -17.45
C MET A 1042 11.53 -27.77 -16.66
N ARG A 1043 12.09 -27.05 -15.67
CA ARG A 1043 13.12 -27.57 -14.77
C ARG A 1043 12.54 -28.30 -13.56
N ARG A 1044 11.38 -27.86 -13.04
CA ARG A 1044 10.74 -28.40 -11.83
C ARG A 1044 9.24 -28.05 -11.79
N ASP A 1045 8.37 -29.05 -11.68
CA ASP A 1045 6.91 -28.89 -11.73
C ASP A 1045 6.19 -29.68 -10.62
N SER A 1046 6.51 -29.40 -9.36
CA SER A 1046 5.67 -29.82 -8.23
C SER A 1046 4.62 -28.75 -7.88
N PRO A 1047 3.53 -29.09 -7.15
CA PRO A 1047 2.58 -28.09 -6.65
C PRO A 1047 3.23 -26.97 -5.80
N GLN A 1048 4.33 -27.29 -5.11
CA GLN A 1048 5.11 -26.28 -4.38
C GLN A 1048 5.92 -25.39 -5.34
N ASP A 1049 6.54 -25.94 -6.39
CA ASP A 1049 7.25 -25.15 -7.40
C ASP A 1049 6.29 -24.22 -8.16
N ARG A 1050 5.08 -24.70 -8.47
CA ARG A 1050 3.98 -23.90 -9.04
C ARG A 1050 3.60 -22.74 -8.13
N THR A 1051 3.42 -23.01 -6.83
CA THR A 1051 3.11 -21.98 -5.83
C THR A 1051 4.25 -20.95 -5.70
N ASP A 1052 5.49 -21.42 -5.60
CA ASP A 1052 6.69 -20.59 -5.49
C ASP A 1052 6.92 -19.72 -6.74
N ILE A 1053 6.62 -20.20 -7.96
CA ILE A 1053 6.70 -19.36 -9.17
C ILE A 1053 5.52 -18.38 -9.24
N PHE A 1054 4.29 -18.77 -8.89
CA PHE A 1054 3.15 -17.84 -8.87
C PHE A 1054 3.36 -16.68 -7.88
N GLN A 1055 3.94 -16.93 -6.70
CA GLN A 1055 4.33 -15.87 -5.75
C GLN A 1055 5.42 -14.97 -6.35
N GLN A 1056 6.45 -15.55 -6.96
CA GLN A 1056 7.52 -14.80 -7.63
C GLN A 1056 7.03 -13.94 -8.80
N LEU A 1057 6.02 -14.38 -9.55
CA LEU A 1057 5.38 -13.59 -10.60
C LEU A 1057 4.52 -12.48 -9.99
N THR A 1058 3.75 -12.78 -8.93
CA THR A 1058 2.92 -11.80 -8.20
C THR A 1058 3.78 -10.63 -7.69
N ASN A 1059 4.92 -10.93 -7.05
CA ASN A 1059 5.85 -9.92 -6.55
C ASN A 1059 6.48 -9.04 -7.66
N ARG A 1060 6.58 -9.56 -8.89
CA ARG A 1060 7.08 -8.81 -10.07
C ARG A 1060 6.00 -7.94 -10.73
N LEU A 1061 4.76 -8.00 -10.26
CA LEU A 1061 3.62 -7.25 -10.77
C LEU A 1061 3.09 -6.20 -9.79
N GLU A 1062 3.76 -5.97 -8.66
CA GLU A 1062 3.25 -5.12 -7.58
C GLU A 1062 3.03 -3.66 -8.01
N GLU A 1063 4.00 -3.05 -8.71
CA GLU A 1063 3.81 -1.70 -9.25
C GLU A 1063 2.78 -1.67 -10.40
N CYS A 1064 2.56 -2.78 -11.12
CA CYS A 1064 1.46 -2.88 -12.09
C CYS A 1064 0.08 -2.93 -11.40
N LYS A 1065 -0.08 -3.68 -10.29
CA LYS A 1065 -1.29 -3.67 -9.46
C LYS A 1065 -1.60 -2.25 -8.95
N LYS A 1066 -0.58 -1.60 -8.39
CA LYS A 1066 -0.66 -0.22 -7.88
C LYS A 1066 -1.01 0.78 -8.98
N ALA A 1067 -0.45 0.63 -10.18
CA ALA A 1067 -0.79 1.47 -11.32
C ALA A 1067 -2.24 1.29 -11.80
N LEU A 1068 -2.77 0.05 -11.85
CA LEU A 1068 -4.18 -0.21 -12.18
C LEU A 1068 -5.14 0.46 -11.18
N ARG A 1069 -4.81 0.40 -9.88
CA ARG A 1069 -5.59 1.00 -8.80
C ARG A 1069 -5.52 2.52 -8.77
N THR A 1070 -4.36 3.12 -9.04
CA THR A 1070 -4.15 4.57 -8.90
C THR A 1070 -4.27 5.37 -10.20
N SER A 1071 -4.17 4.73 -11.38
CA SER A 1071 -4.34 5.39 -12.67
C SER A 1071 -5.80 5.85 -12.86
N PRO A 1072 -6.06 7.14 -13.16
CA PRO A 1072 -7.40 7.62 -13.50
C PRO A 1072 -8.03 6.86 -14.68
N TRP A 1073 -7.19 6.32 -15.57
CA TRP A 1073 -7.58 5.57 -16.76
C TRP A 1073 -7.98 4.12 -16.49
N ARG A 1074 -7.69 3.57 -15.29
CA ARG A 1074 -7.87 2.16 -14.90
C ARG A 1074 -7.30 1.18 -15.94
N GLY A 1075 -6.08 1.45 -16.36
CA GLY A 1075 -5.34 0.64 -17.31
C GLY A 1075 -3.84 0.82 -17.12
N LEU A 1076 -3.06 0.07 -17.89
CA LEU A 1076 -1.59 0.11 -17.86
C LEU A 1076 -1.04 0.92 -19.03
N THR A 1077 -0.05 1.76 -18.72
CA THR A 1077 0.65 2.62 -19.68
C THR A 1077 1.38 1.82 -20.78
N GLU A 1078 1.71 2.48 -21.89
CA GLU A 1078 2.55 1.91 -22.95
C GLU A 1078 3.95 1.55 -22.43
N LEU A 1079 4.57 2.54 -21.79
CA LEU A 1079 5.91 2.51 -21.25
C LEU A 1079 6.04 3.45 -20.04
N THR A 1080 7.09 3.21 -19.26
CA THR A 1080 7.64 4.13 -18.29
C THR A 1080 9.01 4.62 -18.76
N ASN A 1081 9.42 5.77 -18.25
CA ASN A 1081 10.83 6.15 -18.26
C ASN A 1081 11.62 5.25 -17.28
N LYS A 1082 12.91 5.51 -17.15
CA LYS A 1082 13.83 4.79 -16.26
C LYS A 1082 13.23 4.49 -14.88
N SER A 1083 13.35 3.24 -14.44
CA SER A 1083 12.97 2.78 -13.10
C SER A 1083 11.51 3.09 -12.73
N GLY A 1084 10.58 2.89 -13.67
CA GLY A 1084 9.14 3.11 -13.45
C GLY A 1084 8.71 4.58 -13.40
N GLU A 1085 9.58 5.53 -13.73
CA GLU A 1085 9.24 6.95 -13.75
C GLU A 1085 8.16 7.26 -14.80
N LEU A 1086 7.20 8.12 -14.47
CA LEU A 1086 6.11 8.48 -15.39
C LEU A 1086 6.66 9.09 -16.68
N CYS A 1087 6.28 8.54 -17.82
CA CYS A 1087 6.52 9.15 -19.13
C CYS A 1087 5.27 9.93 -19.55
N ALA A 1088 5.37 11.26 -19.66
CA ALA A 1088 4.25 12.14 -20.00
C ALA A 1088 3.76 12.00 -21.46
N ASP A 1089 4.62 11.52 -22.37
CA ASP A 1089 4.31 11.24 -23.77
C ASP A 1089 3.76 9.80 -24.00
N SER A 1090 3.70 8.97 -22.95
CA SER A 1090 3.19 7.59 -23.05
C SER A 1090 1.66 7.55 -23.04
N SER A 1091 1.06 6.69 -23.86
CA SER A 1091 -0.38 6.41 -23.75
C SER A 1091 -0.68 5.77 -22.39
N PRO A 1092 -1.54 6.38 -21.54
CA PRO A 1092 -1.75 5.94 -20.15
C PRO A 1092 -2.60 4.67 -19.99
N THR A 1093 -3.29 4.20 -21.04
CA THR A 1093 -3.90 2.86 -21.09
C THR A 1093 -3.74 2.25 -22.49
N GLN A 1094 -3.11 1.08 -22.53
CA GLN A 1094 -2.62 0.45 -23.75
C GLN A 1094 -3.00 -1.03 -23.85
N ALA A 1095 -3.45 -1.44 -25.03
CA ALA A 1095 -4.09 -2.73 -25.27
C ALA A 1095 -3.14 -3.90 -25.03
N TRP A 1096 -1.94 -3.85 -25.62
CA TRP A 1096 -0.91 -4.88 -25.48
C TRP A 1096 -0.34 -5.00 -24.06
N SER A 1097 -0.23 -3.89 -23.32
CA SER A 1097 0.24 -3.87 -21.92
C SER A 1097 -0.69 -4.68 -21.02
N ALA A 1098 -2.00 -4.50 -21.16
CA ALA A 1098 -2.98 -5.31 -20.45
C ALA A 1098 -3.05 -6.75 -21.00
N SER A 1099 -3.11 -6.92 -22.33
CA SER A 1099 -3.18 -8.23 -23.00
C SER A 1099 -2.10 -9.19 -22.53
N CYS A 1100 -0.84 -8.76 -22.57
CA CYS A 1100 0.29 -9.64 -22.31
C CYS A 1100 0.37 -10.07 -20.82
N LEU A 1101 -0.29 -9.34 -19.90
CA LEU A 1101 -0.46 -9.77 -18.51
C LEU A 1101 -1.67 -10.69 -18.33
N ILE A 1102 -2.79 -10.46 -19.03
CA ILE A 1102 -3.91 -11.42 -19.06
C ILE A 1102 -3.43 -12.76 -19.63
N ASP A 1103 -2.58 -12.74 -20.64
CA ASP A 1103 -1.94 -13.93 -21.21
C ASP A 1103 -1.17 -14.76 -20.16
N LEU A 1104 -0.48 -14.10 -19.23
CA LEU A 1104 0.22 -14.76 -18.11
C LEU A 1104 -0.76 -15.41 -17.13
N TYR A 1105 -1.82 -14.68 -16.74
CA TYR A 1105 -2.86 -15.22 -15.86
C TYR A 1105 -3.63 -16.37 -16.51
N TYR A 1106 -3.88 -16.30 -17.81
CA TYR A 1106 -4.49 -17.38 -18.57
C TYR A 1106 -3.59 -18.62 -18.58
N ASP A 1107 -2.31 -18.48 -18.91
CA ASP A 1107 -1.36 -19.60 -18.90
C ASP A 1107 -1.25 -20.23 -17.49
N ALA A 1108 -1.17 -19.42 -16.43
CA ALA A 1108 -1.18 -19.88 -15.05
C ALA A 1108 -2.48 -20.60 -14.66
N SER A 1109 -3.63 -20.17 -15.19
CA SER A 1109 -4.92 -20.82 -14.95
C SER A 1109 -5.02 -22.20 -15.62
N GLN A 1110 -4.41 -22.40 -16.79
CA GLN A 1110 -4.42 -23.71 -17.47
C GLN A 1110 -3.58 -24.74 -16.72
N LEU A 1111 -2.49 -24.33 -16.05
CA LEU A 1111 -1.68 -25.23 -15.21
C LEU A 1111 -2.46 -25.78 -14.01
N ARG A 1112 -3.38 -24.99 -13.43
CA ARG A 1112 -4.24 -25.42 -12.31
C ARG A 1112 -5.39 -26.34 -12.72
N ARG A 1113 -5.76 -26.40 -14.00
CA ARG A 1113 -6.83 -27.30 -14.51
C ARG A 1113 -6.34 -28.73 -14.79
N LEU A 1114 -5.06 -29.00 -14.56
CA LEU A 1114 -4.42 -30.31 -14.68
C LEU A 1114 -4.24 -31.01 -13.31
N GLU A 1115 -4.78 -30.40 -12.25
CA GLU A 1115 -4.95 -30.94 -10.89
C GLU A 1115 -6.44 -31.25 -10.66
#